data_AF-A0A8H9WUB6-F1
#
_entry.id   AF-A0A8H9WUB6-F1
#
_cell.length_a   1.000
_cell.length_b   1.000
_cell.length_c   1.000
_cell.angle_alpha   90.00
_cell.angle_beta   90.00
_cell.angle_gamma   90.00
#
_symmetry.space_group_name_H-M   'P 1'
#
loop_
_entity.id
_entity.type
_entity.pdbx_description
1 polymer ?
#
loop_
_entity_poly.entity_id
_entity_poly.type
_entity_poly.pdbx_seq_one_letter_code
_entity_poly.pdbx_strand_id
1 'polypeptide(L)'
;MEVAHRPRVDGKFLEVDGRRLLIKGVAYGTFAPNHDGAQFRSTERIEQDFVLMAAAGINTVRTYTPPSPALLDAALRHGLGVMVGLAWPQHIPFLDDRKLTRNIIRDAVTTVREIAAHPAALLFALGNEIPAGIVRWHGHRRIERFLRELYEDVKAAAPDSLLTYVNFPPTEHLELDAFDVFAYNVYLHRETELRGYLARLQHLAGTRPLLLAEAGADSLREGLEGQALITATHIRTAFAEGACGAVAYSWTDEWWRGGRTVDDWAFGLVDEARQAKPALAAVREAFAGAAFPASERASWPKVSVVVCAYNAADTLADCLTSLGELTYPDMEVIVVNDGSRDATGDIARRHFHVRVLNLPNGGLSAARNAGLAAATGEIIAYTDADVRVDPDWLTYLVQPFLNSDVAGVGGPNVVPADDPWVSQCVARAPGGPIHVMLDDRIAEHVPGCNMAFRREALLAADGFNPVYVRAGDDVDICWRLQAKQLEIGFAPSALVWHHRRPSVRSFWCQQVGYGEGEAWLDAHHPEKFLGGQMLWRGRIYSPLPFLRTSAARRVNTGVWGTAAFPSVYSTHSHGWRYLPHSPAWMGVSLVLLLVGVFGPLAGMDAAWLPLIAGMLGWATTLTRCALCGWRSNLDGLPTIGHWSMWQSRVLYRSLIAWLHLLQPLARFRGRLRGLSRPQAVAPKHMTRHPWKLQLPTLRDVIAGARLLTRAGTERSFWSDSGVSHTMLLTELVGVLRASRPARIVDVDEGWRPDRDLSLAIGRWGWLHVRTVVEEHEQGACLFRMRARLRPSFVGTLRGLTLAVLGAGGMSASMFLYEPSVTLFVSALAIAAVGARATWQAIRGAALLDQAVIRVSTAAGLQRLPISAAVETKVAPALRPSAETAVSEFGD
;
A
#
# COMPACT_ATOMS: atom_id res chain seq x y z
N MET A 1 1.70 -7.57 46.71
CA MET A 1 1.55 -6.76 45.47
C MET A 1 1.25 -7.74 44.36
N GLU A 2 -0.03 -8.01 44.09
CA GLU A 2 -0.40 -8.64 42.82
C GLU A 2 -0.05 -7.66 41.70
N VAL A 3 0.70 -8.13 40.71
CA VAL A 3 1.04 -7.34 39.53
C VAL A 3 -0.26 -7.11 38.77
N ALA A 4 -0.77 -5.87 38.75
CA ALA A 4 -1.97 -5.54 37.98
C ALA A 4 -1.72 -5.86 36.51
N HIS A 5 -2.54 -6.74 35.95
CA HIS A 5 -2.47 -7.25 34.58
C HIS A 5 -2.90 -6.15 33.59
N ARG A 6 -1.92 -5.45 33.00
CA ARG A 6 -2.17 -4.31 32.09
C ARG A 6 -2.17 -4.73 30.62
N PRO A 7 -3.06 -4.19 29.79
CA PRO A 7 -3.06 -4.44 28.35
C PRO A 7 -1.82 -3.82 27.70
N ARG A 8 -1.26 -4.54 26.73
CA ARG A 8 -0.16 -4.08 25.88
C ARG A 8 -0.50 -4.27 24.41
N VAL A 9 0.16 -3.50 23.55
CA VAL A 9 0.09 -3.72 22.10
C VAL A 9 0.96 -4.92 21.74
N ASP A 10 0.39 -5.87 21.01
CA ASP A 10 1.09 -6.97 20.35
C ASP A 10 0.72 -6.96 18.87
N GLY A 11 1.62 -6.42 18.04
CA GLY A 11 1.35 -6.20 16.62
C GLY A 11 0.05 -5.40 16.40
N LYS A 12 -0.88 -5.99 15.66
CA LYS A 12 -2.19 -5.39 15.33
C LYS A 12 -3.26 -5.58 16.41
N PHE A 13 -2.92 -6.18 17.54
CA PHE A 13 -3.90 -6.50 18.57
C PHE A 13 -3.45 -6.06 19.96
N LEU A 14 -4.36 -6.24 20.92
CA LEU A 14 -4.07 -6.01 22.33
C LEU A 14 -3.93 -7.37 23.02
N GLU A 15 -3.06 -7.41 24.03
CA GLU A 15 -2.80 -8.60 24.81
C GLU A 15 -2.79 -8.28 26.31
N VAL A 16 -3.35 -9.18 27.10
CA VAL A 16 -3.24 -9.21 28.56
C VAL A 16 -2.79 -10.62 28.94
N ASP A 17 -1.67 -10.74 29.66
CA ASP A 17 -1.12 -12.02 30.15
C ASP A 17 -0.92 -13.11 29.08
N GLY A 18 -0.39 -12.78 27.91
CA GLY A 18 -0.20 -13.76 26.83
C GLY A 18 -1.48 -14.09 26.07
N ARG A 19 -2.61 -13.45 26.39
CA ARG A 19 -3.91 -13.72 25.76
C ARG A 19 -4.44 -12.51 25.02
N ARG A 20 -5.03 -12.78 23.85
CA ARG A 20 -5.69 -11.78 23.00
C ARG A 20 -6.82 -11.10 23.76
N LEU A 21 -6.78 -9.77 23.83
CA LEU A 21 -7.86 -8.94 24.33
C LEU A 21 -8.60 -8.30 23.14
N LEU A 22 -9.87 -8.66 22.97
CA LEU A 22 -10.78 -7.96 22.06
C LEU A 22 -11.63 -6.97 22.86
N ILE A 23 -11.58 -5.69 22.48
CA ILE A 23 -12.45 -4.66 23.07
C ILE A 23 -13.88 -4.88 22.53
N LYS A 24 -14.75 -5.36 23.41
CA LYS A 24 -16.20 -5.52 23.20
C LYS A 24 -16.89 -4.38 23.93
N GLY A 25 -16.91 -3.24 23.27
CA GLY A 25 -17.17 -1.97 23.91
C GLY A 25 -18.61 -1.46 23.79
N VAL A 26 -19.00 -0.58 24.69
CA VAL A 26 -20.18 0.29 24.53
C VAL A 26 -19.87 1.71 25.00
N ALA A 27 -20.40 2.71 24.28
CA ALA A 27 -20.29 4.11 24.66
C ALA A 27 -21.25 4.45 25.80
N TYR A 28 -20.75 5.16 26.83
CA TYR A 28 -21.51 5.49 28.04
C TYR A 28 -21.35 6.96 28.41
N GLY A 29 -22.41 7.72 28.20
CA GLY A 29 -22.45 9.17 28.37
C GLY A 29 -21.78 9.91 27.20
N THR A 30 -21.90 11.22 27.11
CA THR A 30 -22.18 12.15 28.21
C THR A 30 -23.65 12.25 28.62
N PHE A 31 -23.89 12.36 29.93
CA PHE A 31 -25.21 12.64 30.51
C PHE A 31 -25.31 14.09 31.00
N ALA A 32 -26.51 14.51 31.39
CA ALA A 32 -26.70 15.82 32.03
C ALA A 32 -25.82 15.94 33.29
N PRO A 33 -25.11 17.07 33.48
CA PRO A 33 -24.27 17.27 34.66
C PRO A 33 -25.06 17.08 35.97
N ASN A 34 -24.50 16.33 36.91
CA ASN A 34 -25.03 16.20 38.26
C ASN A 34 -24.69 17.45 39.10
N HIS A 35 -25.05 17.43 40.39
CA HIS A 35 -24.78 18.55 41.32
C HIS A 35 -23.28 18.90 41.45
N ASP A 36 -22.38 17.93 41.25
CA ASP A 36 -20.93 18.11 41.25
C ASP A 36 -20.37 18.52 39.87
N GLY A 37 -21.23 18.73 38.87
CA GLY A 37 -20.86 19.02 37.49
C GLY A 37 -20.37 17.81 36.69
N ALA A 38 -20.34 16.61 37.28
CA ALA A 38 -19.95 15.38 36.61
C ALA A 38 -21.05 14.91 35.65
N GLN A 39 -20.68 14.51 34.44
CA GLN A 39 -21.61 14.08 33.39
C GLN A 39 -21.94 12.58 33.45
N PHE A 40 -22.13 12.08 34.68
CA PHE A 40 -22.44 10.69 34.98
C PHE A 40 -23.70 10.61 35.86
N ARG A 41 -24.44 9.51 35.74
CA ARG A 41 -25.59 9.22 36.62
C ARG A 41 -25.12 8.80 38.02
N SER A 42 -26.07 8.58 38.94
CA SER A 42 -25.74 8.14 40.30
C SER A 42 -25.01 6.79 40.28
N THR A 43 -24.22 6.51 41.32
CA THR A 43 -23.46 5.25 41.43
C THR A 43 -24.36 4.03 41.34
N GLU A 44 -25.57 4.08 41.91
CA GLU A 44 -26.55 2.99 41.84
C GLU A 44 -27.00 2.73 40.39
N ARG A 45 -27.20 3.78 39.60
CA ARG A 45 -27.59 3.65 38.20
C ARG A 45 -26.44 3.11 37.34
N ILE A 46 -25.22 3.57 37.61
CA ILE A 46 -24.00 3.06 36.96
C ILE A 46 -23.84 1.56 37.23
N GLU A 47 -24.00 1.14 38.48
CA GLU A 47 -23.93 -0.27 38.90
C GLU A 47 -24.98 -1.13 38.17
N GLN A 48 -26.23 -0.67 38.10
CA GLN A 48 -27.29 -1.38 37.34
C GLN A 48 -26.95 -1.50 35.85
N ASP A 49 -26.48 -0.41 35.24
CA ASP A 49 -26.08 -0.39 33.83
C ASP A 49 -24.92 -1.38 33.58
N PHE A 50 -23.92 -1.41 34.45
CA PHE A 50 -22.75 -2.27 34.30
C PHE A 50 -23.07 -3.76 34.46
N VAL A 51 -23.99 -4.12 35.36
CA VAL A 51 -24.51 -5.50 35.46
C VAL A 51 -25.14 -5.94 34.14
N LEU A 52 -25.97 -5.09 33.53
CA LEU A 52 -26.63 -5.40 32.26
C LEU A 52 -25.61 -5.48 31.10
N MET A 53 -24.61 -4.60 31.08
CA MET A 53 -23.52 -4.63 30.10
C MET A 53 -22.72 -5.94 30.19
N ALA A 54 -22.27 -6.30 31.38
CA ALA A 54 -21.50 -7.53 31.60
C ALA A 54 -22.32 -8.77 31.20
N ALA A 55 -23.61 -8.81 31.53
CA ALA A 55 -24.53 -9.87 31.11
C ALA A 55 -24.73 -9.96 29.58
N ALA A 56 -24.51 -8.85 28.85
CA ALA A 56 -24.53 -8.80 27.39
C ALA A 56 -23.18 -9.17 26.74
N GLY A 57 -22.18 -9.57 27.53
CA GLY A 57 -20.84 -9.92 27.02
C GLY A 57 -19.98 -8.71 26.65
N ILE A 58 -20.38 -7.51 27.06
CA ILE A 58 -19.56 -6.29 26.98
C ILE A 58 -18.47 -6.39 28.04
N ASN A 59 -17.24 -6.04 27.66
CA ASN A 59 -16.08 -6.03 28.57
C ASN A 59 -15.43 -4.65 28.69
N THR A 60 -15.89 -3.65 27.93
CA THR A 60 -15.28 -2.32 27.90
C THR A 60 -16.35 -1.24 27.84
N VAL A 61 -16.18 -0.18 28.63
CA VAL A 61 -17.03 1.02 28.60
C VAL A 61 -16.21 2.19 28.09
N ARG A 62 -16.70 2.89 27.07
CA ARG A 62 -16.07 4.11 26.56
C ARG A 62 -16.76 5.34 27.16
N THR A 63 -15.99 6.19 27.84
CA THR A 63 -16.46 7.51 28.31
C THR A 63 -15.93 8.63 27.42
N TYR A 64 -16.56 9.81 27.49
CA TYR A 64 -16.14 11.02 26.75
C TYR A 64 -15.60 12.12 27.67
N THR A 65 -15.78 11.92 28.98
CA THR A 65 -15.19 12.73 30.05
C THR A 65 -14.47 11.82 31.05
N PRO A 66 -13.53 12.38 31.84
CA PRO A 66 -12.83 11.60 32.86
C PRO A 66 -13.81 11.01 33.88
N PRO A 67 -13.83 9.68 34.09
CA PRO A 67 -14.71 9.05 35.06
C PRO A 67 -14.28 9.32 36.50
N SER A 68 -15.23 9.26 37.44
CA SER A 68 -14.92 9.28 38.87
C SER A 68 -14.30 7.94 39.33
N PRO A 69 -13.55 7.93 40.45
CA PRO A 69 -13.06 6.68 41.05
C PRO A 69 -14.18 5.68 41.31
N ALA A 70 -15.36 6.13 41.76
CA ALA A 70 -16.51 5.27 42.00
C ALA A 70 -17.01 4.53 40.73
N LEU A 71 -16.95 5.18 39.56
CA LEU A 71 -17.29 4.53 38.29
C LEU A 71 -16.24 3.48 37.92
N LEU A 72 -14.95 3.80 38.10
CA LEU A 72 -13.86 2.87 37.82
C LEU A 72 -13.91 1.63 38.75
N ASP A 73 -14.22 1.84 40.03
CA ASP A 73 -14.43 0.77 41.00
C ASP A 73 -15.63 -0.11 40.62
N ALA A 74 -16.73 0.50 40.18
CA ALA A 74 -17.91 -0.23 39.68
C ALA A 74 -17.56 -1.05 38.43
N ALA A 75 -16.81 -0.47 37.49
CA ALA A 75 -16.36 -1.17 36.29
C ALA A 75 -15.51 -2.39 36.67
N LEU A 76 -14.55 -2.22 37.58
CA LEU A 76 -13.69 -3.30 38.05
C LEU A 76 -14.49 -4.43 38.71
N ARG A 77 -15.48 -4.12 39.56
CA ARG A 77 -16.35 -5.11 40.21
C ARG A 77 -17.09 -6.01 39.22
N HIS A 78 -17.46 -5.47 38.05
CA HIS A 78 -18.18 -6.19 37.00
C HIS A 78 -17.27 -6.72 35.88
N GLY A 79 -15.95 -6.66 36.06
CA GLY A 79 -14.98 -7.13 35.06
C GLY A 79 -14.94 -6.27 33.78
N LEU A 80 -15.36 -5.01 33.86
CA LEU A 80 -15.33 -4.05 32.76
C LEU A 80 -14.04 -3.21 32.79
N GLY A 81 -13.39 -3.10 31.64
CA GLY A 81 -12.39 -2.08 31.38
C GLY A 81 -13.02 -0.75 30.97
N VAL A 82 -12.30 0.35 31.14
CA VAL A 82 -12.76 1.70 30.77
C VAL A 82 -11.80 2.32 29.77
N MET A 83 -12.33 2.68 28.61
CA MET A 83 -11.69 3.57 27.66
C MET A 83 -12.03 5.01 28.06
N VAL A 84 -11.07 5.69 28.69
CA VAL A 84 -11.25 7.01 29.30
C VAL A 84 -11.13 8.11 28.25
N GLY A 85 -12.21 8.85 28.02
CA GLY A 85 -12.20 10.03 27.15
C GLY A 85 -11.76 11.29 27.86
N LEU A 86 -10.90 12.08 27.22
CA LEU A 86 -10.55 13.43 27.65
C LEU A 86 -11.28 14.46 26.79
N ALA A 87 -12.01 15.36 27.44
CA ALA A 87 -12.72 16.46 26.78
C ALA A 87 -11.92 17.77 26.87
N TRP A 88 -11.74 18.45 25.74
CA TRP A 88 -11.16 19.78 25.67
C TRP A 88 -11.72 20.55 24.45
N PRO A 89 -11.48 21.88 24.31
CA PRO A 89 -12.13 22.74 23.30
C PRO A 89 -11.63 22.52 21.86
N GLN A 90 -11.71 21.30 21.36
CA GLN A 90 -11.23 20.90 20.04
C GLN A 90 -12.01 21.49 18.86
N HIS A 91 -13.19 22.06 19.12
CA HIS A 91 -14.09 22.64 18.11
C HIS A 91 -13.85 24.13 17.85
N ILE A 92 -12.90 24.76 18.55
CA ILE A 92 -12.47 26.15 18.31
C ILE A 92 -11.04 26.19 17.79
N PRO A 93 -10.55 27.34 17.26
CA PRO A 93 -9.15 27.53 16.87
C PRO A 93 -8.15 27.51 18.06
N PHE A 94 -8.09 26.41 18.81
CA PHE A 94 -7.41 26.31 20.10
C PHE A 94 -5.90 26.56 20.04
N LEU A 95 -5.26 26.40 18.87
CA LEU A 95 -3.83 26.68 18.68
C LEU A 95 -3.52 28.19 18.58
N ASP A 96 -4.53 29.05 18.41
CA ASP A 96 -4.34 30.50 18.37
C ASP A 96 -4.09 31.07 19.78
N ASP A 97 -4.52 30.35 20.83
CA ASP A 97 -4.24 30.69 22.24
C ASP A 97 -3.22 29.72 22.86
N ARG A 98 -2.00 30.22 23.05
CA ARG A 98 -0.90 29.47 23.69
C ARG A 98 -1.17 29.12 25.16
N LYS A 99 -1.97 29.90 25.88
CA LYS A 99 -2.34 29.59 27.27
C LYS A 99 -3.33 28.44 27.30
N LEU A 100 -4.34 28.47 26.43
CA LEU A 100 -5.29 27.37 26.25
C LEU A 100 -4.57 26.07 25.86
N THR A 101 -3.71 26.11 24.84
CA THR A 101 -2.95 24.93 24.39
C THR A 101 -2.14 24.29 25.53
N ARG A 102 -1.44 25.11 26.33
CA ARG A 102 -0.69 24.63 27.51
C ARG A 102 -1.56 24.09 28.62
N ASN A 103 -2.77 24.64 28.80
CA ASN A 103 -3.73 24.12 29.77
C ASN A 103 -4.25 22.76 29.33
N ILE A 104 -4.62 22.59 28.05
CA ILE A 104 -5.07 21.30 27.49
C ILE A 104 -4.05 20.20 27.77
N ILE A 105 -2.77 20.46 27.47
CA ILE A 105 -1.69 19.49 27.71
C ILE A 105 -1.55 19.19 29.21
N ARG A 106 -1.51 20.22 30.06
CA ARG A 106 -1.38 20.05 31.52
C ARG A 106 -2.53 19.25 32.11
N ASP A 107 -3.76 19.55 31.71
CA ASP A 107 -4.96 18.93 32.24
C ASP A 107 -5.02 17.46 31.80
N ALA A 108 -4.67 17.16 30.55
CA ALA A 108 -4.55 15.78 30.07
C ALA A 108 -3.47 15.00 30.82
N VAL A 109 -2.28 15.56 31.00
CA VAL A 109 -1.17 14.93 31.75
C VAL A 109 -1.59 14.64 33.19
N THR A 110 -2.25 15.60 33.85
CA THR A 110 -2.69 15.46 35.24
C THR A 110 -3.75 14.37 35.36
N THR A 111 -4.78 14.43 34.52
CA THR A 111 -5.90 13.47 34.52
C THR A 111 -5.43 12.05 34.26
N VAL A 112 -4.60 11.85 33.23
CA VAL A 112 -4.10 10.50 32.89
C VAL A 112 -3.22 9.97 34.01
N ARG A 113 -2.36 10.80 34.62
CA ARG A 113 -1.53 10.38 35.75
C ARG A 113 -2.35 9.91 36.94
N GLU A 114 -3.45 10.59 37.26
CA GLU A 114 -4.32 10.25 38.38
C GLU A 114 -5.10 8.95 38.14
N ILE A 115 -5.56 8.73 36.91
CA ILE A 115 -6.43 7.59 36.57
C ILE A 115 -5.64 6.34 36.15
N ALA A 116 -4.45 6.49 35.56
CA ALA A 116 -3.67 5.39 34.98
C ALA A 116 -3.25 4.30 35.98
N ALA A 117 -3.21 4.61 37.28
CA ALA A 117 -2.94 3.62 38.31
C ALA A 117 -4.10 2.64 38.51
N HIS A 118 -5.32 3.01 38.13
CA HIS A 118 -6.52 2.23 38.39
C HIS A 118 -6.61 1.00 37.46
N PRO A 119 -6.85 -0.23 37.97
CA PRO A 119 -6.88 -1.45 37.16
C PRO A 119 -7.93 -1.46 36.04
N ALA A 120 -9.09 -0.81 36.26
CA ALA A 120 -10.11 -0.66 35.24
C ALA A 120 -9.72 0.29 34.08
N ALA A 121 -8.69 1.12 34.21
CA ALA A 121 -8.32 2.06 33.15
C ALA A 121 -7.56 1.32 32.03
N LEU A 122 -8.26 1.05 30.92
CA LEU A 122 -7.76 0.20 29.83
C LEU A 122 -6.99 1.00 28.76
N LEU A 123 -7.54 2.14 28.34
CA LEU A 123 -7.08 2.94 27.20
C LEU A 123 -7.51 4.40 27.41
N PHE A 124 -6.69 5.37 27.02
CA PHE A 124 -7.02 6.79 27.13
C PHE A 124 -7.18 7.43 25.73
N ALA A 125 -8.34 8.01 25.46
CA ALA A 125 -8.58 8.83 24.29
C ALA A 125 -8.25 10.29 24.58
N LEU A 126 -7.12 10.77 24.06
CA LEU A 126 -6.60 12.12 24.30
C LEU A 126 -7.36 13.23 23.55
N GLY A 127 -8.38 12.87 22.78
CA GLY A 127 -9.23 13.77 22.01
C GLY A 127 -10.13 12.99 21.06
N ASN A 128 -11.14 13.65 20.51
CA ASN A 128 -12.15 13.02 19.65
C ASN A 128 -12.58 13.94 18.51
N GLU A 129 -12.24 13.64 17.25
CA GLU A 129 -12.78 14.36 16.09
C GLU A 129 -12.56 15.89 16.09
N ILE A 130 -11.30 16.34 16.03
CA ILE A 130 -11.00 17.74 15.69
C ILE A 130 -11.68 18.06 14.34
N PRO A 131 -12.59 19.04 14.27
CA PRO A 131 -13.36 19.29 13.04
C PRO A 131 -12.46 19.63 11.85
N ALA A 132 -12.82 19.12 10.67
CA ALA A 132 -12.03 19.35 9.45
C ALA A 132 -11.79 20.84 9.15
N GLY A 133 -12.76 21.71 9.49
CA GLY A 133 -12.61 23.16 9.41
C GLY A 133 -11.48 23.72 10.26
N ILE A 134 -11.30 23.21 11.49
CA ILE A 134 -10.23 23.59 12.41
C ILE A 134 -8.88 23.05 11.92
N VAL A 135 -8.85 21.80 11.43
CA VAL A 135 -7.64 21.22 10.82
C VAL A 135 -7.21 22.02 9.60
N ARG A 136 -8.16 22.43 8.75
CA ARG A 136 -7.88 23.29 7.58
C ARG A 136 -7.37 24.67 7.99
N TRP A 137 -7.96 25.28 9.02
CA TRP A 137 -7.56 26.60 9.52
C TRP A 137 -6.11 26.64 10.00
N HIS A 138 -5.72 25.70 10.87
CA HIS A 138 -4.35 25.64 11.39
C HIS A 138 -3.36 24.93 10.45
N GLY A 139 -3.87 24.10 9.54
CA GLY A 139 -3.10 23.18 8.69
C GLY A 139 -2.72 21.88 9.42
N HIS A 140 -2.83 20.75 8.72
CA HIS A 140 -2.60 19.39 9.27
C HIS A 140 -1.28 19.27 10.05
N ARG A 141 -0.16 19.81 9.55
CA ARG A 141 1.15 19.70 10.23
C ARG A 141 1.21 20.33 11.62
N ARG A 142 0.43 21.39 11.86
CA ARG A 142 0.39 22.03 13.19
C ARG A 142 -0.44 21.19 14.16
N ILE A 143 -1.55 20.64 13.68
CA ILE A 143 -2.40 19.71 14.44
C ILE A 143 -1.62 18.43 14.79
N GLU A 144 -0.97 17.80 13.81
CA GLU A 144 -0.14 16.60 14.00
C GLU A 144 0.97 16.83 15.03
N ARG A 145 1.61 18.00 14.98
CA ARG A 145 2.64 18.38 15.97
C ARG A 145 2.07 18.52 17.37
N PHE A 146 0.93 19.20 17.50
CA PHE A 146 0.26 19.36 18.80
C PHE A 146 -0.18 18.00 19.37
N LEU A 147 -0.80 17.14 18.56
CA LEU A 147 -1.23 15.81 19.00
C LEU A 147 -0.03 14.94 19.40
N ARG A 148 1.10 15.06 18.70
CA ARG A 148 2.35 14.40 19.08
C ARG A 148 2.91 14.91 20.40
N GLU A 149 2.95 16.23 20.60
CA GLU A 149 3.40 16.85 21.85
C GLU A 149 2.53 16.40 23.03
N LEU A 150 1.20 16.42 22.85
CA LEU A 150 0.24 15.91 23.83
C LEU A 150 0.48 14.43 24.16
N TYR A 151 0.69 13.59 23.15
CA TYR A 151 1.02 12.18 23.35
C TYR A 151 2.34 11.99 24.12
N GLU A 152 3.41 12.69 23.72
CA GLU A 152 4.74 12.57 24.32
C GLU A 152 4.74 13.00 25.79
N ASP A 153 4.07 14.11 26.13
CA ASP A 153 3.96 14.62 27.49
C ASP A 153 3.13 13.69 28.38
N VAL A 154 2.03 13.12 27.85
CA VAL A 154 1.22 12.14 28.59
C VAL A 154 2.00 10.84 28.79
N LYS A 155 2.69 10.31 27.76
CA LYS A 155 3.55 9.13 27.90
C LYS A 155 4.68 9.34 28.90
N ALA A 156 5.27 10.53 28.96
CA ALA A 156 6.30 10.84 29.94
C ALA A 156 5.75 10.78 31.38
N ALA A 157 4.48 11.13 31.57
CA ALA A 157 3.82 11.08 32.88
C ALA A 157 3.24 9.70 33.25
N ALA A 158 2.82 8.90 32.27
CA ALA A 158 2.26 7.56 32.45
C ALA A 158 2.72 6.61 31.31
N PRO A 159 3.95 6.05 31.40
CA PRO A 159 4.58 5.31 30.30
C PRO A 159 3.80 4.07 29.85
N ASP A 160 3.19 3.37 30.81
CA ASP A 160 2.49 2.10 30.59
C ASP A 160 1.05 2.28 30.07
N SER A 161 0.53 3.51 30.04
CA SER A 161 -0.84 3.77 29.59
C SER A 161 -0.95 3.63 28.08
N LEU A 162 -1.94 2.87 27.58
CA LEU A 162 -2.28 2.89 26.17
C LEU A 162 -2.98 4.20 25.82
N LEU A 163 -2.52 4.88 24.76
CA LEU A 163 -3.06 6.17 24.33
C LEU A 163 -3.60 6.08 22.89
N THR A 164 -4.72 6.73 22.66
CA THR A 164 -5.33 6.90 21.33
C THR A 164 -5.81 8.34 21.13
N TYR A 165 -6.01 8.72 19.88
CA TYR A 165 -6.82 9.86 19.48
C TYR A 165 -7.90 9.32 18.57
N VAL A 166 -9.17 9.57 18.92
CA VAL A 166 -10.29 9.06 18.14
C VAL A 166 -10.51 9.99 16.95
N ASN A 167 -10.22 9.48 15.76
CA ASN A 167 -10.32 10.21 14.51
C ASN A 167 -11.62 9.84 13.77
N PHE A 168 -11.86 10.50 12.64
CA PHE A 168 -13.02 10.26 11.79
C PHE A 168 -12.68 10.56 10.31
N PRO A 169 -13.49 10.09 9.35
CA PRO A 169 -13.12 10.07 7.94
C PRO A 169 -12.63 11.41 7.33
N PRO A 170 -13.25 12.58 7.60
CA PRO A 170 -12.80 13.86 7.06
C PRO A 170 -11.37 14.27 7.45
N THR A 171 -10.83 13.75 8.55
CA THR A 171 -9.47 14.03 9.04
C THR A 171 -8.59 12.78 9.09
N GLU A 172 -8.93 11.72 8.36
CA GLU A 172 -8.14 10.49 8.26
C GLU A 172 -6.71 10.70 7.74
N HIS A 173 -6.47 11.80 7.04
CA HIS A 173 -5.19 12.15 6.44
C HIS A 173 -4.14 12.66 7.45
N LEU A 174 -4.53 12.84 8.72
CA LEU A 174 -3.61 13.21 9.80
C LEU A 174 -2.64 12.05 10.10
N GLU A 175 -1.34 12.35 10.16
CA GLU A 175 -0.32 11.36 10.52
C GLU A 175 -0.22 11.16 12.04
N LEU A 176 -0.93 10.14 12.55
CA LEU A 176 -1.05 9.81 13.98
C LEU A 176 -0.04 8.74 14.44
N ASP A 177 1.14 8.68 13.82
CA ASP A 177 2.15 7.63 14.05
C ASP A 177 2.69 7.55 15.50
N ALA A 178 2.40 8.53 16.36
CA ALA A 178 2.82 8.49 17.75
C ALA A 178 1.93 7.57 18.61
N PHE A 179 0.63 7.47 18.32
CA PHE A 179 -0.35 6.81 19.18
C PHE A 179 -0.23 5.28 19.17
N ASP A 180 -0.60 4.65 20.30
CA ASP A 180 -0.51 3.20 20.49
C ASP A 180 -1.62 2.47 19.73
N VAL A 181 -2.85 3.00 19.77
CA VAL A 181 -4.06 2.43 19.13
C VAL A 181 -4.66 3.44 18.16
N PHE A 182 -4.94 3.02 16.93
CA PHE A 182 -5.62 3.83 15.92
C PHE A 182 -7.13 3.65 16.08
N ALA A 183 -7.83 4.70 16.51
CA ALA A 183 -9.26 4.65 16.77
C ALA A 183 -10.03 5.53 15.79
N TYR A 184 -11.14 5.02 15.25
CA TYR A 184 -11.99 5.75 14.30
C TYR A 184 -13.47 5.60 14.63
N ASN A 185 -14.21 6.70 14.50
CA ASN A 185 -15.67 6.69 14.48
C ASN A 185 -16.14 6.51 13.03
N VAL A 186 -16.94 5.47 12.73
CA VAL A 186 -17.39 5.15 11.36
C VAL A 186 -18.86 4.72 11.35
N TYR A 187 -19.64 5.33 10.46
CA TYR A 187 -21.10 5.17 10.36
C TYR A 187 -21.55 4.74 8.95
N LEU A 188 -20.84 3.80 8.33
CA LEU A 188 -21.16 3.31 6.97
C LEU A 188 -22.18 2.15 7.03
N HIS A 189 -23.43 2.40 6.63
CA HIS A 189 -24.53 1.44 6.78
C HIS A 189 -24.41 0.21 5.86
N ARG A 190 -23.65 0.30 4.77
CA ARG A 190 -23.45 -0.80 3.81
C ARG A 190 -22.18 -1.57 4.15
N GLU A 191 -22.31 -2.87 4.39
CA GLU A 191 -21.19 -3.73 4.77
C GLU A 191 -20.03 -3.68 3.78
N THR A 192 -20.30 -3.68 2.47
CA THR A 192 -19.25 -3.62 1.43
C THR A 192 -18.43 -2.33 1.53
N GLU A 193 -19.07 -1.20 1.79
CA GLU A 193 -18.41 0.10 1.95
C GLU A 193 -17.61 0.15 3.26
N LEU A 194 -18.21 -0.33 4.35
CA LEU A 194 -17.54 -0.46 5.65
C LEU A 194 -16.28 -1.33 5.53
N ARG A 195 -16.38 -2.48 4.88
CA ARG A 195 -15.27 -3.43 4.70
C ARG A 195 -14.14 -2.83 3.86
N GLY A 196 -14.48 -2.14 2.77
CA GLY A 196 -13.51 -1.40 1.97
C GLY A 196 -12.80 -0.31 2.79
N TYR A 197 -13.56 0.41 3.62
CA TYR A 197 -13.00 1.46 4.47
C TYR A 197 -12.15 0.92 5.63
N LEU A 198 -12.55 -0.19 6.26
CA LEU A 198 -11.74 -0.84 7.31
C LEU A 198 -10.40 -1.34 6.75
N ALA A 199 -10.36 -1.88 5.53
CA ALA A 199 -9.10 -2.25 4.88
C ALA A 199 -8.18 -1.03 4.71
N ARG A 200 -8.73 0.11 4.29
CA ARG A 200 -8.01 1.39 4.23
C ARG A 200 -7.46 1.80 5.59
N LEU A 201 -8.30 1.77 6.63
CA LEU A 201 -7.90 2.12 8.00
C LEU A 201 -6.80 1.18 8.53
N GLN A 202 -6.84 -0.11 8.17
CA GLN A 202 -5.78 -1.06 8.51
C GLN A 202 -4.42 -0.69 7.87
N HIS A 203 -4.43 -0.19 6.62
CA HIS A 203 -3.23 0.35 5.97
C HIS A 203 -2.72 1.62 6.64
N LEU A 204 -3.61 2.51 7.09
CA LEU A 204 -3.24 3.72 7.82
C LEU A 204 -2.66 3.42 9.20
N ALA A 205 -3.26 2.45 9.92
CA ALA A 205 -2.76 1.97 11.21
C ALA A 205 -1.40 1.27 11.08
N GLY A 206 -1.08 0.74 9.90
CA GLY A 206 0.17 0.05 9.61
C GLY A 206 0.27 -1.22 10.46
N THR A 207 1.21 -1.26 11.40
CA THR A 207 1.42 -2.41 12.29
C THR A 207 0.69 -2.29 13.63
N ARG A 208 -0.04 -1.19 13.86
CA ARG A 208 -0.69 -0.89 15.13
C ARG A 208 -2.12 -1.42 15.17
N PRO A 209 -2.71 -1.59 16.36
CA PRO A 209 -4.10 -1.98 16.50
C PRO A 209 -5.07 -0.94 15.97
N LEU A 210 -6.10 -1.40 15.26
CA LEU A 210 -7.22 -0.60 14.79
C LEU A 210 -8.44 -0.85 15.69
N LEU A 211 -9.08 0.22 16.17
CA LEU A 211 -10.29 0.19 16.99
C LEU A 211 -11.42 0.94 16.28
N LEU A 212 -12.55 0.27 16.05
CA LEU A 212 -13.78 0.96 15.65
C LEU A 212 -14.43 1.54 16.91
N ALA A 213 -14.15 2.82 17.16
CA ALA A 213 -14.42 3.47 18.43
C ALA A 213 -15.90 3.89 18.59
N GLU A 214 -16.63 3.97 17.49
CA GLU A 214 -18.09 4.09 17.44
C GLU A 214 -18.62 3.25 16.29
N ALA A 215 -19.59 2.39 16.60
CA ALA A 215 -20.26 1.48 15.69
C ALA A 215 -21.77 1.49 15.98
N GLY A 216 -22.60 1.75 14.98
CA GLY A 216 -24.05 1.67 15.13
C GLY A 216 -24.80 2.50 14.09
N ALA A 217 -26.12 2.53 14.27
CA ALA A 217 -27.05 3.40 13.56
C ALA A 217 -28.17 3.86 14.52
N ASP A 218 -28.88 4.95 14.21
CA ASP A 218 -30.00 5.39 15.03
C ASP A 218 -31.31 4.69 14.68
N SER A 219 -32.09 4.33 15.69
CA SER A 219 -33.40 3.72 15.49
C SER A 219 -34.48 4.69 15.00
N LEU A 220 -34.25 6.02 15.06
CA LEU A 220 -35.23 7.00 14.54
C LEU A 220 -35.30 6.96 13.01
N ARG A 221 -34.15 6.83 12.34
CA ARG A 221 -34.06 6.78 10.88
C ARG A 221 -34.14 5.36 10.33
N GLU A 222 -33.52 4.39 10.99
CA GLU A 222 -33.41 3.00 10.50
C GLU A 222 -34.47 2.05 11.08
N GLY A 223 -35.24 2.50 12.08
CA GLY A 223 -36.10 1.64 12.88
C GLY A 223 -35.32 0.72 13.83
N LEU A 224 -36.03 0.02 14.72
CA LEU A 224 -35.41 -0.85 15.74
C LEU A 224 -34.66 -2.04 15.12
N GLU A 225 -35.22 -2.67 14.09
CA GLU A 225 -34.60 -3.80 13.40
C GLU A 225 -33.42 -3.36 12.52
N GLY A 226 -33.53 -2.21 11.83
CA GLY A 226 -32.44 -1.65 11.04
C GLY A 226 -31.25 -1.26 11.92
N GLN A 227 -31.51 -0.62 13.07
CA GLN A 227 -30.47 -0.37 14.09
C GLN A 227 -29.77 -1.67 14.51
N ALA A 228 -30.53 -2.70 14.84
CA ALA A 228 -29.98 -3.98 15.29
C ALA A 228 -29.10 -4.63 14.23
N LEU A 229 -29.58 -4.68 12.99
CA LEU A 229 -28.86 -5.26 11.86
C LEU A 229 -27.56 -4.50 11.56
N ILE A 230 -27.62 -3.17 11.43
CA ILE A 230 -26.47 -2.34 11.07
C ILE A 230 -25.42 -2.37 12.19
N THR A 231 -25.83 -2.22 13.45
CA THR A 231 -24.90 -2.23 14.61
C THR A 231 -24.17 -3.56 14.72
N ALA A 232 -24.90 -4.68 14.61
CA ALA A 232 -24.27 -6.00 14.64
C ALA A 232 -23.36 -6.25 13.43
N THR A 233 -23.72 -5.72 12.25
CA THR A 233 -22.89 -5.78 11.03
C THR A 233 -21.61 -4.99 11.20
N HIS A 234 -21.65 -3.78 11.79
CA HIS A 234 -20.45 -3.01 12.08
C HIS A 234 -19.48 -3.79 12.97
N ILE A 235 -20.00 -4.37 14.06
CA ILE A 235 -19.20 -5.12 15.03
C ILE A 235 -18.57 -6.36 14.39
N ARG A 236 -19.37 -7.21 13.72
CA ARG A 236 -18.86 -8.42 13.05
C ARG A 236 -17.81 -8.08 11.99
N THR A 237 -18.07 -7.06 11.17
CA THR A 237 -17.15 -6.66 10.09
C THR A 237 -15.85 -6.09 10.65
N ALA A 238 -15.91 -5.31 11.74
CA ALA A 238 -14.72 -4.79 12.41
C ALA A 238 -13.79 -5.94 12.87
N PHE A 239 -14.34 -6.95 13.56
CA PHE A 239 -13.55 -8.10 13.99
C PHE A 239 -13.08 -8.97 12.82
N ALA A 240 -13.92 -9.21 11.81
CA ALA A 240 -13.57 -10.00 10.65
C ALA A 240 -12.44 -9.36 9.81
N GLU A 241 -12.37 -8.04 9.78
CA GLU A 241 -11.28 -7.28 9.16
C GLU A 241 -10.09 -7.06 10.12
N GLY A 242 -10.10 -7.69 11.30
CA GLY A 242 -9.01 -7.72 12.29
C GLY A 242 -8.79 -6.42 13.06
N ALA A 243 -9.86 -5.67 13.34
CA ALA A 243 -9.82 -4.65 14.37
C ALA A 243 -9.63 -5.31 15.75
N CYS A 244 -8.87 -4.66 16.64
CA CYS A 244 -8.70 -5.12 18.03
C CYS A 244 -9.96 -4.88 18.88
N GLY A 245 -10.96 -4.19 18.33
CA GLY A 245 -12.21 -3.91 19.02
C GLY A 245 -13.24 -3.17 18.20
N ALA A 246 -14.45 -3.20 18.73
CA ALA A 246 -15.57 -2.37 18.29
C ALA A 246 -16.35 -1.88 19.50
N VAL A 247 -16.79 -0.62 19.47
CA VAL A 247 -17.57 0.01 20.54
C VAL A 247 -18.95 0.38 19.99
N ALA A 248 -19.99 -0.27 20.50
CA ALA A 248 -21.36 0.08 20.15
C ALA A 248 -21.69 1.50 20.63
N TYR A 249 -22.11 2.36 19.72
CA TYR A 249 -22.63 3.67 20.02
C TYR A 249 -24.16 3.56 19.99
N SER A 250 -24.88 3.62 21.12
CA SER A 250 -24.46 3.87 22.52
C SER A 250 -25.17 2.91 23.49
N TRP A 251 -24.87 2.94 24.80
CA TRP A 251 -25.59 2.10 25.77
C TRP A 251 -27.08 2.44 25.80
N THR A 252 -27.40 3.72 25.96
CA THR A 252 -28.77 4.25 26.06
C THR A 252 -28.99 5.39 25.07
N ASP A 253 -30.26 5.64 24.73
CA ASP A 253 -30.69 6.82 23.96
C ASP A 253 -30.41 8.14 24.67
N GLU A 254 -30.31 8.10 26.00
CA GLU A 254 -30.01 9.29 26.78
C GLU A 254 -28.63 9.85 26.43
N TRP A 255 -28.61 11.04 25.82
CA TRP A 255 -27.37 11.73 25.47
C TRP A 255 -27.44 13.23 25.72
N TRP A 256 -26.35 13.82 26.20
CA TRP A 256 -26.23 15.24 26.49
C TRP A 256 -25.09 15.88 25.70
N ARG A 257 -25.38 16.93 24.93
CA ARG A 257 -24.36 17.66 24.16
C ARG A 257 -24.72 19.13 24.03
N GLY A 258 -23.72 20.00 24.21
CA GLY A 258 -23.89 21.44 23.99
C GLY A 258 -24.87 22.10 24.98
N GLY A 259 -24.99 21.58 26.20
CA GLY A 259 -25.86 22.15 27.24
C GLY A 259 -27.33 21.76 27.13
N ARG A 260 -27.66 20.75 26.32
CA ARG A 260 -29.01 20.21 26.18
C ARG A 260 -29.01 18.70 25.94
N THR A 261 -30.15 18.07 26.19
CA THR A 261 -30.42 16.70 25.76
C THR A 261 -30.46 16.64 24.23
N VAL A 262 -30.02 15.52 23.67
CA VAL A 262 -30.00 15.30 22.23
C VAL A 262 -31.16 14.38 21.85
N ASP A 263 -32.18 14.96 21.21
CA ASP A 263 -33.44 14.27 20.91
C ASP A 263 -33.57 13.88 19.41
N ASP A 264 -32.57 14.21 18.57
CA ASP A 264 -32.61 14.04 17.11
C ASP A 264 -31.97 12.72 16.61
N TRP A 265 -31.59 11.84 17.53
CA TRP A 265 -31.06 10.51 17.28
C TRP A 265 -31.34 9.56 18.46
N ALA A 266 -31.35 8.25 18.21
CA ALA A 266 -31.61 7.22 19.21
C ALA A 266 -30.73 5.99 18.96
N PHE A 267 -29.48 6.07 19.41
CA PHE A 267 -28.44 5.05 19.18
C PHE A 267 -28.38 3.97 20.27
N GLY A 268 -29.13 4.12 21.36
CA GLY A 268 -29.04 3.25 22.52
C GLY A 268 -29.33 1.79 22.19
N LEU A 269 -28.56 0.87 22.77
CA LEU A 269 -28.90 -0.57 22.83
C LEU A 269 -30.11 -0.80 23.74
N VAL A 270 -30.31 0.10 24.70
CA VAL A 270 -31.52 0.22 25.50
C VAL A 270 -32.11 1.62 25.36
N ASP A 271 -33.39 1.79 25.64
CA ASP A 271 -34.01 3.12 25.64
C ASP A 271 -33.60 3.95 26.88
N GLU A 272 -34.18 5.14 27.04
CA GLU A 272 -33.95 6.00 28.21
C GLU A 272 -34.35 5.32 29.54
N ALA A 273 -35.41 4.49 29.51
CA ALA A 273 -35.89 3.72 30.65
C ALA A 273 -35.07 2.44 30.93
N ARG A 274 -34.07 2.14 30.08
CA ARG A 274 -33.25 0.91 30.08
C ARG A 274 -34.02 -0.35 29.70
N GLN A 275 -35.10 -0.22 28.94
CA GLN A 275 -35.72 -1.35 28.28
C GLN A 275 -34.87 -1.77 27.08
N ALA A 276 -34.64 -3.07 26.96
CA ALA A 276 -33.81 -3.63 25.90
C ALA A 276 -34.44 -3.41 24.53
N LYS A 277 -33.66 -2.87 23.59
CA LYS A 277 -34.02 -2.87 22.16
C LYS A 277 -33.50 -4.16 21.49
N PRO A 278 -34.02 -4.52 20.29
CA PRO A 278 -33.47 -5.63 19.50
C PRO A 278 -31.95 -5.53 19.28
N ALA A 279 -31.42 -4.31 19.20
CA ALA A 279 -30.00 -4.05 19.07
C ALA A 279 -29.15 -4.66 20.19
N LEU A 280 -29.62 -4.68 21.44
CA LEU A 280 -28.88 -5.30 22.55
C LEU A 280 -28.66 -6.80 22.32
N ALA A 281 -29.69 -7.50 21.85
CA ALA A 281 -29.60 -8.93 21.56
C ALA A 281 -28.66 -9.21 20.39
N ALA A 282 -28.76 -8.41 19.32
CA ALA A 282 -27.92 -8.54 18.13
C ALA A 282 -26.44 -8.25 18.43
N VAL A 283 -26.16 -7.24 19.26
CA VAL A 283 -24.80 -6.92 19.74
C VAL A 283 -24.24 -8.02 20.62
N ARG A 284 -25.04 -8.56 21.56
CA ARG A 284 -24.64 -9.69 22.40
C ARG A 284 -24.22 -10.90 21.55
N GLU A 285 -25.00 -11.22 20.53
CA GLU A 285 -24.67 -12.31 19.59
C GLU A 285 -23.38 -12.02 18.82
N ALA A 286 -23.24 -10.82 18.26
CA ALA A 286 -22.02 -10.41 17.54
C ALA A 286 -20.77 -10.47 18.44
N PHE A 287 -20.86 -10.05 19.69
CA PHE A 287 -19.77 -10.14 20.66
C PHE A 287 -19.49 -11.56 21.13
N ALA A 288 -20.50 -12.42 21.27
CA ALA A 288 -20.29 -13.84 21.59
C ALA A 288 -19.57 -14.58 20.44
N GLY A 289 -19.86 -14.20 19.20
CA GLY A 289 -19.22 -14.76 17.99
C GLY A 289 -17.88 -14.12 17.62
N ALA A 290 -17.38 -13.11 18.32
CA ALA A 290 -16.14 -12.43 17.94
C ALA A 290 -14.87 -13.28 18.24
N ALA A 291 -13.85 -13.33 17.37
CA ALA A 291 -13.77 -12.65 16.07
C ALA A 291 -14.59 -13.33 14.96
N PHE A 292 -14.74 -14.65 15.02
CA PHE A 292 -15.54 -15.44 14.07
C PHE A 292 -16.39 -16.51 14.79
N PRO A 293 -17.69 -16.66 14.47
CA PRO A 293 -18.55 -17.68 15.05
C PRO A 293 -18.01 -19.09 14.81
N ALA A 294 -18.23 -20.01 15.77
CA ALA A 294 -17.77 -21.40 15.64
C ALA A 294 -18.38 -22.14 14.43
N SER A 295 -19.63 -21.82 14.07
CA SER A 295 -20.31 -22.35 12.89
C SER A 295 -19.65 -21.94 11.59
N GLU A 296 -19.17 -20.69 11.50
CA GLU A 296 -18.44 -20.18 10.34
C GLU A 296 -17.07 -20.85 10.22
N ARG A 297 -16.37 -21.02 11.36
CA ARG A 297 -15.07 -21.70 11.39
C ARG A 297 -15.14 -23.16 10.92
N ALA A 298 -16.28 -23.82 11.13
CA ALA A 298 -16.47 -25.21 10.73
C ALA A 298 -16.59 -25.40 9.21
N SER A 299 -16.88 -24.34 8.44
CA SER A 299 -16.95 -24.38 6.97
C SER A 299 -15.68 -23.87 6.28
N TRP A 300 -14.65 -23.52 7.04
CA TRP A 300 -13.41 -23.02 6.47
C TRP A 300 -12.61 -24.14 5.77
N PRO A 301 -11.96 -23.82 4.63
CA PRO A 301 -11.24 -24.79 3.82
C PRO A 301 -9.99 -25.31 4.53
N LYS A 302 -9.56 -26.52 4.22
CA LYS A 302 -8.30 -27.05 4.74
C LYS A 302 -7.10 -26.25 4.22
N VAL A 303 -6.17 -25.89 5.11
CA VAL A 303 -4.92 -25.18 4.75
C VAL A 303 -3.69 -26.07 4.91
N SER A 304 -2.85 -26.15 3.87
CA SER A 304 -1.50 -26.71 4.01
C SER A 304 -0.48 -25.58 4.14
N VAL A 305 0.18 -25.49 5.29
CA VAL A 305 1.29 -24.55 5.53
C VAL A 305 2.59 -25.20 5.08
N VAL A 306 3.29 -24.56 4.14
CA VAL A 306 4.56 -25.02 3.60
C VAL A 306 5.68 -24.09 4.05
N VAL A 307 6.63 -24.65 4.82
CA VAL A 307 7.84 -23.95 5.28
C VAL A 307 9.04 -24.47 4.51
N CYS A 308 9.68 -23.61 3.71
CA CYS A 308 10.90 -23.96 2.99
C CYS A 308 12.13 -23.59 3.84
N ALA A 309 12.98 -24.56 4.16
CA ALA A 309 14.12 -24.39 5.05
C ALA A 309 15.43 -24.86 4.41
N TYR A 310 16.45 -23.99 4.45
CA TYR A 310 17.82 -24.32 4.07
C TYR A 310 18.81 -23.61 4.99
N ASN A 311 19.55 -24.39 5.78
CA ASN A 311 20.47 -23.89 6.82
C ASN A 311 19.81 -22.84 7.75
N ALA A 312 18.68 -23.21 8.34
CA ALA A 312 17.83 -22.37 9.16
C ALA A 312 17.79 -22.81 10.64
N ALA A 313 18.86 -23.47 11.13
CA ALA A 313 18.87 -23.99 12.50
C ALA A 313 18.67 -22.91 13.58
N ASP A 314 19.06 -21.66 13.29
CA ASP A 314 18.95 -20.54 14.23
C ASP A 314 17.52 -20.01 14.40
N THR A 315 16.63 -20.21 13.43
CA THR A 315 15.29 -19.56 13.40
C THR A 315 14.12 -20.54 13.30
N LEU A 316 14.35 -21.74 12.76
CA LEU A 316 13.26 -22.69 12.47
C LEU A 316 12.47 -23.09 13.73
N ALA A 317 13.13 -23.20 14.89
CA ALA A 317 12.46 -23.59 16.13
C ALA A 317 11.38 -22.59 16.56
N ASP A 318 11.66 -21.29 16.47
CA ASP A 318 10.68 -20.22 16.79
C ASP A 318 9.52 -20.24 15.79
N CYS A 319 9.83 -20.38 14.50
CA CYS A 319 8.84 -20.52 13.43
C CYS A 319 7.87 -21.69 13.71
N LEU A 320 8.38 -22.90 13.95
CA LEU A 320 7.55 -24.07 14.21
C LEU A 320 6.79 -24.02 15.54
N THR A 321 7.33 -23.32 16.54
CA THR A 321 6.63 -23.08 17.81
C THR A 321 5.40 -22.21 17.56
N SER A 322 5.56 -21.08 16.84
CA SER A 322 4.43 -20.20 16.53
C SER A 322 3.37 -20.84 15.62
N LEU A 323 3.77 -21.71 14.69
CA LEU A 323 2.83 -22.49 13.89
C LEU A 323 2.03 -23.49 14.74
N GLY A 324 2.58 -23.95 15.87
CA GLY A 324 1.89 -24.80 16.83
C GLY A 324 0.83 -24.06 17.66
N GLU A 325 0.85 -22.73 17.67
CA GLU A 325 -0.06 -21.86 18.42
C GLU A 325 -1.23 -21.34 17.58
N LEU A 326 -1.29 -21.69 16.29
CA LEU A 326 -2.35 -21.25 15.38
C LEU A 326 -3.73 -21.74 15.84
N THR A 327 -4.73 -20.87 15.76
CA THR A 327 -6.11 -21.14 16.17
C THR A 327 -6.98 -21.75 15.04
N TYR A 328 -6.38 -22.01 13.88
CA TYR A 328 -7.07 -22.47 12.69
C TYR A 328 -7.51 -23.94 12.80
N PRO A 329 -8.78 -24.28 12.46
CA PRO A 329 -9.35 -25.58 12.82
C PRO A 329 -8.85 -26.77 11.98
N ASP A 330 -8.62 -26.60 10.68
CA ASP A 330 -8.18 -27.69 9.79
C ASP A 330 -6.94 -27.28 8.99
N MET A 331 -5.76 -27.68 9.48
CA MET A 331 -4.50 -27.41 8.83
C MET A 331 -3.50 -28.56 8.95
N GLU A 332 -2.52 -28.56 8.05
CA GLU A 332 -1.30 -29.36 8.17
C GLU A 332 -0.06 -28.49 7.98
N VAL A 333 1.05 -28.84 8.62
CA VAL A 333 2.34 -28.15 8.45
C VAL A 333 3.33 -29.08 7.77
N ILE A 334 3.90 -28.61 6.65
CA ILE A 334 4.88 -29.32 5.83
C ILE A 334 6.18 -28.52 5.84
N VAL A 335 7.24 -29.08 6.43
CA VAL A 335 8.58 -28.51 6.37
C VAL A 335 9.38 -29.18 5.27
N VAL A 336 9.84 -28.40 4.31
CA VAL A 336 10.72 -28.87 3.22
C VAL A 336 12.15 -28.48 3.56
N ASN A 337 12.94 -29.45 3.99
CA ASN A 337 14.37 -29.31 4.22
C ASN A 337 15.13 -29.49 2.90
N ASP A 338 15.57 -28.37 2.30
CA ASP A 338 16.23 -28.30 0.99
C ASP A 338 17.75 -28.58 1.08
N GLY A 339 18.09 -29.75 1.63
CA GLY A 339 19.47 -30.23 1.69
C GLY A 339 20.36 -29.45 2.66
N SER A 340 19.82 -29.05 3.81
CA SER A 340 20.58 -28.35 4.87
C SER A 340 21.79 -29.15 5.36
N ARG A 341 22.84 -28.43 5.77
CA ARG A 341 24.10 -28.99 6.29
C ARG A 341 24.27 -28.79 7.80
N ASP A 342 23.34 -28.09 8.42
CA ASP A 342 23.28 -27.83 9.86
C ASP A 342 22.16 -28.66 10.52
N ALA A 343 21.82 -28.33 11.76
CA ALA A 343 20.80 -29.04 12.55
C ALA A 343 19.35 -28.80 12.08
N THR A 344 19.09 -28.09 10.97
CA THR A 344 17.72 -27.74 10.50
C THR A 344 16.80 -28.96 10.40
N GLY A 345 17.28 -30.04 9.77
CA GLY A 345 16.49 -31.27 9.61
C GLY A 345 16.22 -32.01 10.91
N ASP A 346 17.11 -31.88 11.90
CA ASP A 346 16.93 -32.47 13.23
C ASP A 346 15.92 -31.66 14.05
N ILE A 347 15.99 -30.34 13.97
CA ILE A 347 15.04 -29.42 14.61
C ILE A 347 13.63 -29.69 14.07
N ALA A 348 13.46 -29.74 12.75
CA ALA A 348 12.15 -30.00 12.12
C ALA A 348 11.51 -31.29 12.64
N ARG A 349 12.29 -32.38 12.80
CA ARG A 349 11.81 -33.69 13.24
C ARG A 349 11.41 -33.76 14.71
N ARG A 350 11.83 -32.79 15.55
CA ARG A 350 11.44 -32.73 16.97
C ARG A 350 10.00 -32.24 17.15
N HIS A 351 9.39 -31.63 16.13
CA HIS A 351 8.01 -31.17 16.17
C HIS A 351 7.08 -32.27 15.62
N PHE A 352 6.40 -32.99 16.51
CA PHE A 352 5.58 -34.17 16.16
C PHE A 352 4.38 -33.87 15.24
N HIS A 353 3.92 -32.62 15.18
CA HIS A 353 2.78 -32.19 14.36
C HIS A 353 3.17 -31.73 12.95
N VAL A 354 4.44 -31.92 12.56
CA VAL A 354 4.98 -31.43 11.28
C VAL A 354 5.38 -32.59 10.38
N ARG A 355 5.00 -32.51 9.11
CA ARG A 355 5.47 -33.42 8.07
C ARG A 355 6.77 -32.89 7.45
N VAL A 356 7.88 -33.60 7.66
CA VAL A 356 9.20 -33.20 7.13
C VAL A 356 9.50 -33.90 5.81
N LEU A 357 9.82 -33.12 4.77
CA LEU A 357 10.35 -33.60 3.49
C LEU A 357 11.83 -33.27 3.39
N ASN A 358 12.69 -34.27 3.23
CA ASN A 358 14.13 -34.07 3.03
C ASN A 358 14.46 -34.23 1.54
N LEU A 359 15.04 -33.18 0.95
CA LEU A 359 15.41 -33.15 -0.46
C LEU A 359 16.92 -32.87 -0.62
N PRO A 360 17.55 -33.32 -1.71
CA PRO A 360 18.80 -32.72 -2.17
C PRO A 360 18.59 -31.24 -2.47
N ASN A 361 19.59 -30.39 -2.23
CA ASN A 361 19.46 -28.95 -2.44
C ASN A 361 19.13 -28.63 -3.92
N GLY A 362 17.91 -28.15 -4.15
CA GLY A 362 17.38 -27.78 -5.46
C GLY A 362 17.01 -26.30 -5.56
N GLY A 363 16.98 -25.57 -4.44
CA GLY A 363 16.63 -24.15 -4.38
C GLY A 363 15.18 -23.89 -3.95
N LEU A 364 14.89 -22.60 -3.70
CA LEU A 364 13.64 -22.14 -3.10
C LEU A 364 12.39 -22.61 -3.85
N SER A 365 12.30 -22.38 -5.16
CA SER A 365 11.12 -22.78 -5.93
C SER A 365 10.95 -24.29 -6.05
N ALA A 366 12.04 -25.06 -6.09
CA ALA A 366 11.98 -26.52 -6.07
C ALA A 366 11.41 -27.03 -4.73
N ALA A 367 11.85 -26.43 -3.61
CA ALA A 367 11.31 -26.73 -2.29
C ALA A 367 9.81 -26.37 -2.19
N ARG A 368 9.40 -25.19 -2.69
CA ARG A 368 7.98 -24.77 -2.71
C ARG A 368 7.09 -25.73 -3.51
N ASN A 369 7.58 -26.21 -4.66
CA ASN A 369 6.86 -27.17 -5.49
C ASN A 369 6.78 -28.57 -4.85
N ALA A 370 7.83 -29.01 -4.16
CA ALA A 370 7.78 -30.26 -3.41
C ALA A 370 6.76 -30.20 -2.26
N GLY A 371 6.68 -29.05 -1.58
CA GLY A 371 5.63 -28.77 -0.60
C GLY A 371 4.23 -28.81 -1.21
N LEU A 372 4.03 -28.13 -2.35
CA LEU A 372 2.77 -28.15 -3.11
C LEU A 372 2.34 -29.58 -3.49
N ALA A 373 3.29 -30.41 -3.95
CA ALA A 373 3.02 -31.78 -4.35
C ALA A 373 2.62 -32.66 -3.16
N ALA A 374 3.15 -32.39 -1.97
CA ALA A 374 2.83 -33.13 -0.75
C ALA A 374 1.56 -32.64 -0.05
N ALA A 375 1.12 -31.42 -0.34
CA ALA A 375 0.00 -30.75 0.30
C ALA A 375 -1.38 -31.29 -0.11
N THR A 376 -2.27 -31.37 0.88
CA THR A 376 -3.65 -31.89 0.75
C THR A 376 -4.73 -30.83 0.94
N GLY A 377 -4.37 -29.65 1.42
CA GLY A 377 -5.29 -28.53 1.64
C GLY A 377 -5.76 -27.89 0.34
N GLU A 378 -6.94 -27.28 0.40
CA GLU A 378 -7.51 -26.50 -0.70
C GLU A 378 -6.75 -25.18 -0.89
N ILE A 379 -6.21 -24.64 0.20
CA ILE A 379 -5.35 -23.46 0.23
C ILE A 379 -3.94 -23.87 0.65
N ILE A 380 -2.95 -23.35 -0.07
CA ILE A 380 -1.53 -23.57 0.21
C ILE A 380 -0.94 -22.26 0.73
N ALA A 381 -0.60 -22.20 2.02
CA ALA A 381 0.05 -21.07 2.65
C ALA A 381 1.57 -21.29 2.69
N TYR A 382 2.36 -20.30 2.30
CA TYR A 382 3.81 -20.32 2.35
C TYR A 382 4.31 -19.33 3.39
N THR A 383 5.25 -19.79 4.21
CA THR A 383 6.03 -18.95 5.13
C THR A 383 7.50 -19.40 5.13
N ASP A 384 8.38 -18.53 5.60
CA ASP A 384 9.82 -18.79 5.62
C ASP A 384 10.27 -19.27 7.01
N ALA A 385 11.36 -20.03 7.08
CA ALA A 385 11.90 -20.55 8.35
C ALA A 385 12.44 -19.47 9.30
N ASP A 386 12.49 -18.21 8.87
CA ASP A 386 12.88 -17.02 9.64
C ASP A 386 11.68 -16.12 9.99
N VAL A 387 10.48 -16.71 10.07
CA VAL A 387 9.21 -16.04 10.37
C VAL A 387 8.55 -16.60 11.62
N ARG A 388 8.02 -15.70 12.47
CA ARG A 388 7.05 -15.99 13.52
C ARG A 388 5.67 -15.52 13.06
N VAL A 389 4.65 -16.38 13.12
CA VAL A 389 3.28 -16.04 12.70
C VAL A 389 2.44 -15.58 13.89
N ASP A 390 1.44 -14.73 13.64
CA ASP A 390 0.40 -14.44 14.64
C ASP A 390 -0.53 -15.67 14.82
N PRO A 391 -1.06 -15.96 16.03
CA PRO A 391 -1.97 -17.07 16.26
C PRO A 391 -3.20 -17.10 15.34
N ASP A 392 -3.68 -15.93 14.90
CA ASP A 392 -4.81 -15.79 13.98
C ASP A 392 -4.36 -15.54 12.52
N TRP A 393 -3.07 -15.75 12.20
CA TRP A 393 -2.51 -15.50 10.87
C TRP A 393 -3.29 -16.20 9.76
N LEU A 394 -3.49 -17.52 9.85
CA LEU A 394 -4.27 -18.27 8.87
C LEU A 394 -5.75 -17.86 8.86
N THR A 395 -6.30 -17.59 10.04
CA THR A 395 -7.68 -17.13 10.20
C THR A 395 -7.96 -15.90 9.34
N TYR A 396 -7.07 -14.89 9.37
CA TYR A 396 -7.21 -13.69 8.54
C TYR A 396 -6.74 -13.89 7.09
N LEU A 397 -5.73 -14.72 6.85
CA LEU A 397 -5.21 -14.98 5.50
C LEU A 397 -6.24 -15.69 4.62
N VAL A 398 -7.11 -16.50 5.21
CA VAL A 398 -8.17 -17.23 4.49
C VAL A 398 -9.37 -16.34 4.15
N GLN A 399 -9.64 -15.28 4.92
CA GLN A 399 -10.86 -14.47 4.75
C GLN A 399 -11.09 -13.93 3.33
N PRO A 400 -10.08 -13.43 2.60
CA PRO A 400 -10.34 -12.95 1.24
C PRO A 400 -10.72 -14.06 0.27
N PHE A 401 -10.30 -15.32 0.49
CA PHE A 401 -10.75 -16.46 -0.32
C PHE A 401 -12.22 -16.83 -0.08
N LEU A 402 -12.75 -16.52 1.10
CA LEU A 402 -14.15 -16.78 1.45
C LEU A 402 -15.08 -15.67 0.94
N ASN A 403 -14.58 -14.42 0.93
CA ASN A 403 -15.38 -13.24 0.66
C ASN A 403 -15.19 -12.67 -0.75
N SER A 404 -14.26 -13.20 -1.55
CA SER A 404 -13.90 -12.68 -2.88
C SER A 404 -13.31 -13.78 -3.76
N ASP A 405 -13.35 -13.56 -5.09
CA ASP A 405 -12.77 -14.48 -6.07
C ASP A 405 -11.29 -14.18 -6.32
N VAL A 406 -10.46 -14.46 -5.32
CA VAL A 406 -9.01 -14.29 -5.40
C VAL A 406 -8.30 -15.64 -5.54
N ALA A 407 -7.23 -15.66 -6.33
CA ALA A 407 -6.40 -16.85 -6.54
C ALA A 407 -5.25 -16.94 -5.53
N GLY A 408 -4.82 -15.80 -4.98
CA GLY A 408 -3.83 -15.74 -3.91
C GLY A 408 -4.12 -14.61 -2.94
N VAL A 409 -3.55 -14.70 -1.74
CA VAL A 409 -3.65 -13.68 -0.69
C VAL A 409 -2.30 -13.53 -0.01
N GLY A 410 -1.94 -12.32 0.39
CA GLY A 410 -0.79 -12.12 1.29
C GLY A 410 -1.11 -11.18 2.42
N GLY A 411 -0.15 -11.00 3.33
CA GLY A 411 -0.27 -10.11 4.48
C GLY A 411 0.97 -9.24 4.70
N PRO A 412 0.95 -8.40 5.75
CA PRO A 412 2.09 -7.56 6.10
C PRO A 412 3.22 -8.34 6.76
N ASN A 413 4.45 -7.86 6.55
CA ASN A 413 5.68 -8.41 7.13
C ASN A 413 6.28 -7.39 8.09
N VAL A 414 6.19 -7.66 9.38
CA VAL A 414 6.69 -6.78 10.45
C VAL A 414 8.07 -7.22 10.89
N VAL A 415 8.84 -6.26 11.39
CA VAL A 415 10.17 -6.52 11.92
C VAL A 415 10.02 -6.75 13.42
N PRO A 416 10.47 -7.89 13.97
CA PRO A 416 10.51 -8.12 15.41
C PRO A 416 11.18 -6.95 16.14
N ALA A 417 10.65 -6.52 17.29
CA ALA A 417 11.24 -5.41 18.04
C ALA A 417 12.56 -5.82 18.73
N ASP A 418 12.68 -7.09 19.05
CA ASP A 418 13.81 -7.79 19.67
C ASP A 418 14.90 -8.22 18.67
N ASP A 419 14.70 -7.96 17.37
CA ASP A 419 15.71 -8.21 16.35
C ASP A 419 17.02 -7.46 16.66
N PRO A 420 18.20 -8.05 16.38
CA PRO A 420 19.49 -7.39 16.57
C PRO A 420 19.55 -6.01 15.91
N TRP A 421 20.33 -5.08 16.47
CA TRP A 421 20.38 -3.69 15.99
C TRP A 421 20.75 -3.55 14.50
N VAL A 422 21.52 -4.49 13.94
CA VAL A 422 21.82 -4.54 12.51
C VAL A 422 20.59 -4.96 11.70
N SER A 423 19.82 -5.94 12.17
CA SER A 423 18.54 -6.35 11.59
C SER A 423 17.54 -5.19 11.59
N GLN A 424 17.51 -4.39 12.65
CA GLN A 424 16.74 -3.14 12.71
C GLN A 424 17.18 -2.10 11.65
N CYS A 425 18.48 -2.02 11.34
CA CYS A 425 18.98 -1.19 10.24
C CYS A 425 18.57 -1.75 8.87
N VAL A 426 18.69 -3.07 8.67
CA VAL A 426 18.33 -3.75 7.42
C VAL A 426 16.84 -3.61 7.13
N ALA A 427 15.98 -3.69 8.14
CA ALA A 427 14.56 -3.40 8.03
C ALA A 427 14.25 -2.03 7.41
N ARG A 428 15.10 -1.04 7.67
CA ARG A 428 14.96 0.35 7.22
C ARG A 428 15.74 0.62 5.92
N ALA A 429 16.43 -0.38 5.37
CA ALA A 429 17.18 -0.30 4.13
C ALA A 429 16.29 -0.62 2.91
N PRO A 430 16.65 -0.17 1.69
CA PRO A 430 15.85 -0.44 0.50
C PRO A 430 15.96 -1.91 0.08
N GLY A 431 14.93 -2.39 -0.65
CA GLY A 431 14.93 -3.73 -1.25
C GLY A 431 14.57 -4.86 -0.30
N GLY A 432 13.84 -4.58 0.79
CA GLY A 432 13.20 -5.61 1.63
C GLY A 432 11.94 -6.20 0.96
N PRO A 433 11.50 -7.40 1.39
CA PRO A 433 10.29 -8.04 0.89
C PRO A 433 9.05 -7.26 1.37
N ILE A 434 8.37 -6.60 0.43
CA ILE A 434 7.18 -5.80 0.70
C ILE A 434 6.12 -6.03 -0.36
N HIS A 435 4.85 -6.00 0.04
CA HIS A 435 3.73 -6.11 -0.86
C HIS A 435 3.59 -4.85 -1.73
N VAL A 436 2.96 -5.03 -2.90
CA VAL A 436 2.66 -3.95 -3.84
C VAL A 436 1.16 -3.98 -4.10
N MET A 437 0.45 -2.93 -3.70
CA MET A 437 -1.01 -2.85 -3.66
C MET A 437 -1.58 -2.11 -4.86
N LEU A 438 -2.50 -2.71 -5.61
CA LEU A 438 -3.27 -2.03 -6.65
C LEU A 438 -4.34 -1.11 -6.04
N ASP A 439 -4.99 -1.56 -4.98
CA ASP A 439 -5.90 -0.79 -4.14
C ASP A 439 -5.79 -1.23 -2.66
N ASP A 440 -6.75 -0.90 -1.80
CA ASP A 440 -6.65 -1.25 -0.37
C ASP A 440 -6.88 -2.74 -0.07
N ARG A 441 -7.30 -3.57 -1.04
CA ARG A 441 -7.57 -5.02 -0.87
C ARG A 441 -6.89 -5.91 -1.91
N ILE A 442 -6.53 -5.40 -3.07
CA ILE A 442 -5.91 -6.15 -4.16
C ILE A 442 -4.44 -5.79 -4.30
N ALA A 443 -3.59 -6.80 -4.39
CA ALA A 443 -2.15 -6.69 -4.58
C ALA A 443 -1.72 -7.04 -6.01
N GLU A 444 -0.71 -6.35 -6.52
CA GLU A 444 0.08 -6.79 -7.67
C GLU A 444 1.13 -7.83 -7.26
N HIS A 445 1.60 -7.77 -6.01
CA HIS A 445 2.61 -8.70 -5.50
C HIS A 445 2.53 -8.85 -3.99
N VAL A 446 2.65 -10.09 -3.53
CA VAL A 446 2.75 -10.47 -2.12
C VAL A 446 4.06 -11.25 -1.89
N PRO A 447 4.85 -10.94 -0.84
CA PRO A 447 6.15 -11.58 -0.67
C PRO A 447 6.08 -13.04 -0.25
N GLY A 448 7.12 -13.80 -0.62
CA GLY A 448 7.22 -15.24 -0.35
C GLY A 448 7.09 -15.70 1.10
N CYS A 449 7.35 -14.81 2.08
CA CYS A 449 7.28 -15.10 3.51
C CYS A 449 5.87 -14.96 4.11
N ASN A 450 4.89 -14.43 3.36
CA ASN A 450 3.50 -14.26 3.81
C ASN A 450 2.56 -14.26 2.61
N MET A 451 2.35 -15.44 2.03
CA MET A 451 1.48 -15.63 0.88
C MET A 451 0.73 -16.96 0.95
N ALA A 452 -0.47 -17.00 0.41
CA ALA A 452 -1.27 -18.20 0.22
C ALA A 452 -1.91 -18.20 -1.16
N PHE A 453 -2.20 -19.39 -1.70
CA PHE A 453 -2.84 -19.57 -2.99
C PHE A 453 -3.90 -20.66 -2.94
N ARG A 454 -4.95 -20.54 -3.75
CA ARG A 454 -5.79 -21.70 -4.07
C ARG A 454 -4.92 -22.75 -4.74
N ARG A 455 -4.98 -23.99 -4.25
CA ARG A 455 -4.18 -25.10 -4.76
C ARG A 455 -4.40 -25.29 -6.27
N GLU A 456 -5.65 -25.22 -6.71
CA GLU A 456 -6.01 -25.34 -8.13
C GLU A 456 -5.40 -24.23 -8.99
N ALA A 457 -5.38 -22.99 -8.52
CA ALA A 457 -4.83 -21.85 -9.26
C ALA A 457 -3.31 -21.97 -9.39
N LEU A 458 -2.65 -22.42 -8.32
CA LEU A 458 -1.21 -22.64 -8.31
C LEU A 458 -0.80 -23.80 -9.23
N LEU A 459 -1.57 -24.89 -9.24
CA LEU A 459 -1.37 -26.01 -10.16
C LEU A 459 -1.67 -25.63 -11.61
N ALA A 460 -2.73 -24.87 -11.86
CA ALA A 460 -3.04 -24.33 -13.19
C ALA A 460 -1.99 -23.35 -13.70
N ALA A 461 -1.17 -22.80 -12.80
CA ALA A 461 0.00 -22.00 -13.12
C ALA A 461 1.31 -22.83 -13.18
N ASP A 462 1.28 -24.16 -13.16
CA ASP A 462 2.47 -25.03 -13.15
C ASP A 462 3.41 -24.80 -11.94
N GLY A 463 2.87 -24.28 -10.82
CA GLY A 463 3.64 -24.00 -9.61
C GLY A 463 4.69 -22.88 -9.78
N PHE A 464 5.73 -22.91 -8.96
CA PHE A 464 6.85 -21.96 -9.00
C PHE A 464 7.89 -22.38 -10.04
N ASN A 465 8.44 -21.42 -10.80
CA ASN A 465 9.46 -21.73 -11.80
C ASN A 465 10.80 -22.12 -11.12
N PRO A 466 11.31 -23.37 -11.27
CA PRO A 466 12.51 -23.84 -10.57
C PRO A 466 13.81 -23.07 -10.88
N VAL A 467 13.81 -22.21 -11.90
CA VAL A 467 14.95 -21.33 -12.21
C VAL A 467 15.29 -20.39 -11.05
N TYR A 468 14.28 -19.99 -10.29
CA TYR A 468 14.43 -19.09 -9.16
C TYR A 468 14.93 -19.85 -7.92
N VAL A 469 16.24 -20.08 -7.89
CA VAL A 469 16.89 -20.82 -6.79
C VAL A 469 16.90 -20.04 -5.46
N ARG A 470 16.89 -18.69 -5.51
CA ARG A 470 17.02 -17.84 -4.31
C ARG A 470 15.92 -16.80 -4.12
N ALA A 471 15.40 -16.23 -5.21
CA ALA A 471 14.45 -15.13 -5.16
C ALA A 471 13.84 -14.82 -6.53
N GLY A 472 12.72 -14.09 -6.50
CA GLY A 472 12.01 -13.62 -7.69
C GLY A 472 10.87 -14.55 -8.11
N ASP A 473 10.70 -15.69 -7.42
CA ASP A 473 9.64 -16.65 -7.69
C ASP A 473 8.28 -16.22 -7.17
N ASP A 474 8.24 -15.48 -6.06
CA ASP A 474 7.05 -14.79 -5.56
C ASP A 474 6.53 -13.75 -6.57
N VAL A 475 7.42 -12.95 -7.15
CA VAL A 475 7.08 -12.01 -8.23
C VAL A 475 6.58 -12.74 -9.48
N ASP A 476 7.32 -13.76 -9.92
CA ASP A 476 6.99 -14.53 -11.12
C ASP A 476 5.61 -15.17 -11.04
N ILE A 477 5.29 -15.86 -9.92
CA ILE A 477 3.98 -16.50 -9.77
C ILE A 477 2.86 -15.45 -9.72
N CYS A 478 3.05 -14.34 -9.00
CA CYS A 478 2.05 -13.28 -8.92
C CYS A 478 1.73 -12.70 -10.31
N TRP A 479 2.75 -12.46 -11.13
CA TRP A 479 2.55 -11.95 -12.48
C TRP A 479 1.94 -12.98 -13.43
N ARG A 480 2.28 -14.26 -13.31
CA ARG A 480 1.65 -15.32 -14.11
C ARG A 480 0.19 -15.53 -13.78
N LEU A 481 -0.19 -15.43 -12.50
CA LEU A 481 -1.60 -15.46 -12.09
C LEU A 481 -2.37 -14.24 -12.64
N GLN A 482 -1.81 -13.04 -12.50
CA GLN A 482 -2.42 -11.82 -13.08
C GLN A 482 -2.51 -11.85 -14.61
N ALA A 483 -1.53 -12.46 -15.30
CA ALA A 483 -1.59 -12.64 -16.76
C ALA A 483 -2.76 -13.55 -17.19
N LYS A 484 -3.27 -14.39 -16.28
CA LYS A 484 -4.49 -15.18 -16.44
C LYS A 484 -5.76 -14.46 -15.94
N GLN A 485 -5.67 -13.15 -15.67
CA GLN A 485 -6.75 -12.32 -15.12
C GLN A 485 -7.24 -12.76 -13.74
N LEU A 486 -6.39 -13.47 -12.98
CA LEU A 486 -6.69 -13.83 -11.60
C LEU A 486 -6.19 -12.74 -10.65
N GLU A 487 -6.98 -12.44 -9.64
CA GLU A 487 -6.66 -11.43 -8.63
C GLU A 487 -5.89 -12.00 -7.45
N ILE A 488 -5.09 -11.15 -6.82
CA ILE A 488 -4.36 -11.46 -5.60
C ILE A 488 -4.88 -10.52 -4.52
N GLY A 489 -5.55 -11.07 -3.51
CA GLY A 489 -6.03 -10.32 -2.37
C GLY A 489 -4.91 -9.97 -1.39
N PHE A 490 -5.25 -9.11 -0.43
CA PHE A 490 -4.38 -8.74 0.67
C PHE A 490 -5.21 -8.69 1.95
N ALA A 491 -4.71 -9.36 2.99
CA ALA A 491 -5.28 -9.38 4.32
C ALA A 491 -4.37 -8.57 5.26
N PRO A 492 -4.71 -7.30 5.57
CA PRO A 492 -3.89 -6.47 6.45
C PRO A 492 -3.68 -7.09 7.84
N SER A 493 -4.60 -7.93 8.28
CA SER A 493 -4.59 -8.52 9.63
C SER A 493 -3.86 -9.88 9.70
N ALA A 494 -3.47 -10.45 8.55
CA ALA A 494 -2.67 -11.66 8.47
C ALA A 494 -1.17 -11.35 8.70
N LEU A 495 -0.84 -10.98 9.94
CA LEU A 495 0.47 -10.47 10.33
C LEU A 495 1.51 -11.59 10.47
N VAL A 496 2.73 -11.32 10.00
CA VAL A 496 3.90 -12.12 10.38
C VAL A 496 5.06 -11.23 10.83
N TRP A 497 5.88 -11.73 11.74
CA TRP A 497 7.16 -11.14 12.12
C TRP A 497 8.29 -11.83 11.38
N HIS A 498 8.98 -11.09 10.51
CA HIS A 498 10.04 -11.60 9.65
C HIS A 498 11.41 -11.13 10.14
N HIS A 499 12.22 -12.05 10.67
CA HIS A 499 13.57 -11.75 11.14
C HIS A 499 14.44 -11.22 10.00
N ARG A 500 15.03 -10.05 10.20
CA ARG A 500 15.91 -9.44 9.20
C ARG A 500 17.33 -9.99 9.32
N ARG A 501 18.07 -9.83 8.22
CA ARG A 501 19.44 -10.32 8.10
C ARG A 501 20.35 -9.67 9.17
N PRO A 502 21.07 -10.46 10.00
CA PRO A 502 21.78 -9.94 11.17
C PRO A 502 23.13 -9.27 10.86
N SER A 503 23.53 -9.22 9.58
CA SER A 503 24.84 -8.66 9.19
C SER A 503 24.80 -7.97 7.82
N VAL A 504 25.71 -7.00 7.62
CA VAL A 504 25.88 -6.33 6.32
C VAL A 504 26.23 -7.32 5.21
N ARG A 505 27.01 -8.37 5.54
CA ARG A 505 27.37 -9.43 4.60
C ARG A 505 26.14 -10.23 4.15
N SER A 506 25.29 -10.63 5.08
CA SER A 506 24.06 -11.38 4.77
C SER A 506 23.05 -10.51 4.00
N PHE A 507 22.93 -9.22 4.32
CA PHE A 507 22.19 -8.25 3.51
C PHE A 507 22.74 -8.13 2.08
N TRP A 508 24.05 -8.00 1.91
CA TRP A 508 24.68 -7.93 0.59
C TRP A 508 24.38 -9.19 -0.24
N CYS A 509 24.56 -10.38 0.35
CA CYS A 509 24.25 -11.65 -0.32
C CYS A 509 22.77 -11.73 -0.75
N GLN A 510 21.85 -11.29 0.11
CA GLN A 510 20.43 -11.22 -0.22
C GLN A 510 20.17 -10.29 -1.42
N GLN A 511 20.70 -9.06 -1.40
CA GLN A 511 20.50 -8.11 -2.49
C GLN A 511 21.16 -8.56 -3.81
N VAL A 512 22.28 -9.30 -3.75
CA VAL A 512 22.86 -9.98 -4.93
C VAL A 512 21.92 -11.06 -5.45
N GLY A 513 21.34 -11.89 -4.59
CA GLY A 513 20.35 -12.90 -4.98
C GLY A 513 19.11 -12.29 -5.63
N TYR A 514 18.62 -11.19 -5.07
CA TYR A 514 17.51 -10.46 -5.66
C TYR A 514 17.84 -9.84 -7.02
N GLY A 515 19.06 -9.31 -7.21
CA GLY A 515 19.51 -8.82 -8.52
C GLY A 515 19.66 -9.95 -9.55
N GLU A 516 20.06 -11.15 -9.12
CA GLU A 516 20.12 -12.35 -9.96
C GLU A 516 18.70 -12.74 -10.43
N GLY A 517 17.72 -12.76 -9.51
CA GLY A 517 16.31 -12.98 -9.84
C GLY A 517 15.70 -11.92 -10.76
N GLU A 518 16.03 -10.63 -10.55
CA GLU A 518 15.60 -9.53 -11.43
C GLU A 518 16.04 -9.72 -12.89
N ALA A 519 17.25 -10.22 -13.13
CA ALA A 519 17.74 -10.46 -14.48
C ALA A 519 16.92 -11.54 -15.21
N TRP A 520 16.49 -12.58 -14.49
CA TRP A 520 15.64 -13.63 -15.03
C TRP A 520 14.19 -13.18 -15.16
N LEU A 521 13.68 -12.39 -14.21
CA LEU A 521 12.37 -11.74 -14.34
C LEU A 521 12.29 -10.82 -15.56
N ASP A 522 13.34 -10.05 -15.86
CA ASP A 522 13.40 -9.21 -17.08
C ASP A 522 13.35 -10.07 -18.35
N ALA A 523 14.00 -11.24 -18.32
CA ALA A 523 13.97 -12.18 -19.43
C ALA A 523 12.59 -12.87 -19.61
N HIS A 524 11.92 -13.25 -18.52
CA HIS A 524 10.62 -13.92 -18.54
C HIS A 524 9.43 -12.97 -18.75
N HIS A 525 9.48 -11.77 -18.16
CA HIS A 525 8.41 -10.76 -18.14
C HIS A 525 8.89 -9.38 -18.62
N PRO A 526 9.46 -9.24 -19.83
CA PRO A 526 10.04 -7.99 -20.29
C PRO A 526 9.01 -6.84 -20.42
N GLU A 527 7.71 -7.12 -20.46
CA GLU A 527 6.65 -6.11 -20.38
C GLU A 527 6.52 -5.43 -19.01
N LYS A 528 7.07 -6.06 -17.96
CA LYS A 528 7.12 -5.55 -16.59
C LYS A 528 8.43 -4.82 -16.29
N PHE A 529 9.27 -4.57 -17.30
CA PHE A 529 10.55 -3.89 -17.13
C PHE A 529 10.72 -2.68 -18.05
N LEU A 530 11.40 -1.66 -17.53
CA LEU A 530 11.78 -0.46 -18.24
C LEU A 530 13.26 -0.15 -18.04
N GLY A 531 14.09 -0.45 -19.04
CA GLY A 531 15.53 -0.18 -18.95
C GLY A 531 16.22 -0.94 -17.80
N GLY A 532 15.75 -2.15 -17.50
CA GLY A 532 16.24 -2.98 -16.39
C GLY A 532 15.74 -2.57 -15.00
N GLN A 533 14.68 -1.76 -14.93
CA GLN A 533 13.93 -1.46 -13.69
C GLN A 533 12.54 -2.09 -13.77
N MET A 534 12.10 -2.73 -12.69
CA MET A 534 10.74 -3.30 -12.60
C MET A 534 9.70 -2.17 -12.58
N LEU A 535 8.65 -2.35 -13.38
CA LEU A 535 7.47 -1.51 -13.42
C LEU A 535 6.40 -2.12 -12.52
N TRP A 536 6.14 -1.47 -11.40
CA TRP A 536 5.00 -1.75 -10.54
C TRP A 536 3.85 -0.79 -10.92
N ARG A 537 2.65 -1.34 -11.14
CA ARG A 537 1.39 -0.58 -11.24
C ARG A 537 0.87 -0.23 -9.85
N GLY A 538 1.06 -1.12 -8.89
CA GLY A 538 0.63 -0.89 -7.52
C GLY A 538 1.57 0.00 -6.71
N ARG A 539 1.16 0.26 -5.47
CA ARG A 539 1.77 1.17 -4.51
C ARG A 539 2.27 0.38 -3.31
N ILE A 540 3.34 0.86 -2.69
CA ILE A 540 3.85 0.24 -1.48
C ILE A 540 3.36 1.04 -0.28
N TYR A 541 2.50 0.43 0.55
CA TYR A 541 2.16 0.97 1.86
C TYR A 541 3.31 0.65 2.83
N SER A 542 4.09 1.65 3.20
CA SER A 542 5.18 1.45 4.17
C SER A 542 5.30 2.63 5.14
N PRO A 543 5.46 2.36 6.44
CA PRO A 543 5.84 3.39 7.41
C PRO A 543 7.28 3.86 7.20
N LEU A 544 8.09 3.15 6.40
CA LEU A 544 9.50 3.42 6.24
C LEU A 544 9.76 4.64 5.32
N PRO A 545 10.63 5.57 5.75
CA PRO A 545 10.77 6.88 5.11
C PRO A 545 11.35 6.84 3.70
N PHE A 546 12.05 5.77 3.29
CA PHE A 546 12.58 5.67 1.93
C PHE A 546 11.49 5.80 0.86
N LEU A 547 10.28 5.28 1.11
CA LEU A 547 9.13 5.40 0.20
C LEU A 547 8.35 6.72 0.40
N ARG A 548 8.26 7.22 1.65
CA ARG A 548 7.64 8.53 1.93
C ARG A 548 8.42 9.72 1.34
N THR A 549 9.74 9.60 1.16
CA THR A 549 10.60 10.70 0.69
C THR A 549 10.54 10.96 -0.81
N SER A 550 10.03 10.02 -1.62
CA SER A 550 10.01 10.15 -3.07
C SER A 550 8.69 10.72 -3.62
N ALA A 551 7.59 10.55 -2.89
CA ALA A 551 6.23 10.96 -3.24
C ALA A 551 5.81 12.29 -2.60
N ALA A 552 5.28 13.23 -3.38
CA ALA A 552 4.62 14.42 -2.82
C ALA A 552 3.14 14.12 -2.56
N ARG A 553 2.76 13.85 -1.32
CA ARG A 553 1.35 13.63 -0.93
C ARG A 553 0.53 14.88 -1.29
N ARG A 554 -0.52 14.71 -2.10
CA ARG A 554 -1.56 15.72 -2.30
C ARG A 554 -2.83 15.14 -1.70
N VAL A 555 -3.44 15.88 -0.77
CA VAL A 555 -4.70 15.51 -0.14
C VAL A 555 -5.81 16.28 -0.85
N ASN A 556 -6.74 15.57 -1.49
CA ASN A 556 -7.99 16.16 -1.92
C ASN A 556 -8.92 16.23 -0.71
N THR A 557 -9.06 17.40 -0.12
CA THR A 557 -9.94 17.63 1.02
C THR A 557 -11.34 18.10 0.59
N GLY A 558 -11.65 18.14 -0.71
CA GLY A 558 -12.92 18.64 -1.23
C GLY A 558 -13.09 20.15 -1.07
N VAL A 559 -14.26 20.67 -1.48
CA VAL A 559 -14.59 22.09 -1.32
C VAL A 559 -14.62 22.43 0.18
N TRP A 560 -13.86 23.45 0.56
CA TRP A 560 -13.68 23.90 1.95
C TRP A 560 -13.15 22.87 2.96
N GLY A 561 -12.54 21.77 2.49
CA GLY A 561 -12.04 20.74 3.40
C GLY A 561 -13.10 19.78 3.93
N THR A 562 -14.27 19.70 3.26
CA THR A 562 -15.44 18.93 3.72
C THR A 562 -15.62 17.58 3.02
N ALA A 563 -14.64 17.11 2.26
CA ALA A 563 -14.70 15.77 1.68
C ALA A 563 -14.89 14.74 2.80
N ALA A 564 -15.94 13.91 2.68
CA ALA A 564 -16.20 12.83 3.61
C ALA A 564 -15.02 11.84 3.68
N PHE A 565 -14.37 11.58 2.54
CA PHE A 565 -13.22 10.67 2.42
C PHE A 565 -12.09 11.31 1.59
N PRO A 566 -11.16 12.04 2.22
CA PRO A 566 -10.08 12.71 1.50
C PRO A 566 -9.11 11.73 0.80
N SER A 567 -8.88 11.88 -0.51
CA SER A 567 -7.90 11.06 -1.21
C SER A 567 -6.48 11.63 -1.06
N VAL A 568 -5.53 10.83 -0.56
CA VAL A 568 -4.14 11.26 -0.24
C VAL A 568 -3.14 10.91 -1.36
N TYR A 569 -3.61 10.29 -2.43
CA TYR A 569 -2.74 9.59 -3.36
C TYR A 569 -2.32 10.44 -4.55
N SER A 570 -1.20 11.13 -4.42
CA SER A 570 -0.33 11.31 -5.59
C SER A 570 1.10 10.95 -5.20
N THR A 571 1.62 9.86 -5.72
CA THR A 571 3.02 9.44 -5.54
C THR A 571 3.78 9.56 -6.85
N HIS A 572 3.65 10.69 -7.56
CA HIS A 572 4.51 10.96 -8.70
C HIS A 572 5.94 11.30 -8.24
N SER A 573 6.71 10.27 -7.92
CA SER A 573 8.16 10.40 -7.81
C SER A 573 8.75 10.53 -9.21
N HIS A 574 9.23 11.71 -9.56
CA HIS A 574 9.86 11.95 -10.86
C HIS A 574 11.16 11.15 -10.98
N GLY A 575 11.43 10.53 -12.13
CA GLY A 575 12.60 9.63 -12.33
C GLY A 575 13.98 10.25 -12.03
N TRP A 576 14.14 11.58 -12.10
CA TRP A 576 15.38 12.27 -11.69
C TRP A 576 15.66 12.10 -10.18
N ARG A 577 14.60 11.97 -9.38
CA ARG A 577 14.70 11.61 -7.96
C ARG A 577 15.06 10.15 -7.76
N TYR A 578 15.53 9.35 -8.72
CA TYR A 578 16.15 8.04 -8.43
C TYR A 578 17.52 7.88 -9.07
N LEU A 579 17.92 8.80 -9.96
CA LEU A 579 19.23 8.77 -10.64
C LEU A 579 20.40 8.56 -9.66
N PRO A 580 20.49 9.30 -8.53
CA PRO A 580 21.60 9.16 -7.59
C PRO A 580 21.73 7.77 -6.94
N HIS A 581 20.67 6.94 -6.93
CA HIS A 581 20.73 5.56 -6.45
C HIS A 581 20.90 4.53 -7.58
N SER A 582 21.12 4.97 -8.82
CA SER A 582 21.33 4.04 -9.95
C SER A 582 22.81 3.68 -10.10
N PRO A 583 23.14 2.40 -10.39
CA PRO A 583 24.53 1.99 -10.66
C PRO A 583 25.16 2.74 -11.84
N ALA A 584 24.35 3.09 -12.85
CA ALA A 584 24.81 3.85 -14.01
C ALA A 584 25.25 5.26 -13.63
N TRP A 585 24.51 5.96 -12.76
CA TRP A 585 24.91 7.26 -12.23
C TRP A 585 26.21 7.16 -11.45
N MET A 586 26.28 6.24 -10.48
CA MET A 586 27.48 6.03 -9.66
C MET A 586 28.71 5.71 -10.54
N GLY A 587 28.52 4.87 -11.56
CA GLY A 587 29.56 4.53 -12.53
C GLY A 587 30.02 5.73 -13.37
N VAL A 588 29.09 6.50 -13.94
CA VAL A 588 29.42 7.72 -14.71
C VAL A 588 30.12 8.75 -13.83
N SER A 589 29.63 8.98 -12.61
CA SER A 589 30.26 9.90 -11.65
C SER A 589 31.67 9.45 -11.26
N LEU A 590 31.88 8.14 -11.08
CA LEU A 590 33.21 7.59 -10.82
C LEU A 590 34.14 7.76 -12.02
N VAL A 591 33.69 7.46 -13.24
CA VAL A 591 34.49 7.65 -14.45
C VAL A 591 34.87 9.12 -14.63
N LEU A 592 33.93 10.05 -14.46
CA LEU A 592 34.21 11.49 -14.55
C LEU A 592 35.23 11.94 -13.49
N LEU A 593 35.12 11.42 -12.27
CA LEU A 593 36.07 11.70 -11.20
C LEU A 593 37.48 11.17 -11.56
N LEU A 594 37.59 9.93 -12.05
CA LEU A 594 38.87 9.34 -12.47
C LEU A 594 39.47 10.10 -13.67
N VAL A 595 38.67 10.44 -14.68
CA VAL A 595 39.12 11.27 -15.82
C VAL A 595 39.58 12.65 -15.33
N GLY A 596 38.91 13.22 -14.33
CA GLY A 596 39.33 14.49 -13.76
C GLY A 596 40.63 14.44 -12.95
N VAL A 597 40.86 13.34 -12.22
CA VAL A 597 42.09 13.11 -11.43
C VAL A 597 43.28 12.77 -12.31
N PHE A 598 43.11 11.87 -13.29
CA PHE A 598 44.19 11.40 -14.15
C PHE A 598 44.32 12.20 -15.45
N GLY A 599 43.32 13.00 -15.82
CA GLY A 599 43.31 13.84 -17.02
C GLY A 599 44.50 14.80 -17.14
N PRO A 600 44.97 15.46 -16.06
CA PRO A 600 46.16 16.30 -16.14
C PRO A 600 47.41 15.51 -16.54
N LEU A 601 47.53 14.24 -16.13
CA LEU A 601 48.64 13.36 -16.53
C LEU A 601 48.57 12.97 -18.01
N ALA A 602 47.39 13.06 -18.62
CA ALA A 602 47.14 12.80 -20.03
C ALA A 602 47.13 14.07 -20.89
N GLY A 603 47.53 15.24 -20.35
CA GLY A 603 47.56 16.51 -21.07
C GLY A 603 46.18 17.17 -21.28
N MET A 604 45.19 16.85 -20.44
CA MET A 604 43.86 17.47 -20.51
C MET A 604 43.80 18.77 -19.68
N ASP A 605 43.95 19.93 -20.34
CA ASP A 605 43.91 21.25 -19.67
C ASP A 605 42.58 21.55 -18.95
N ALA A 606 41.49 20.93 -19.40
CA ALA A 606 40.16 21.09 -18.85
C ALA A 606 39.72 19.94 -17.91
N ALA A 607 40.65 19.13 -17.37
CA ALA A 607 40.32 17.99 -16.52
C ALA A 607 39.57 18.35 -15.22
N TRP A 608 39.62 19.61 -14.79
CA TRP A 608 38.85 20.11 -13.65
C TRP A 608 37.32 20.05 -13.86
N LEU A 609 36.83 20.15 -15.11
CA LEU A 609 35.40 20.04 -15.42
C LEU A 609 34.81 18.65 -15.11
N PRO A 610 35.35 17.53 -15.67
CA PRO A 610 34.89 16.19 -15.30
C PRO A 610 35.16 15.89 -13.82
N LEU A 611 36.23 16.43 -13.23
CA LEU A 611 36.49 16.30 -11.80
C LEU A 611 35.35 16.88 -10.94
N ILE A 612 34.95 18.13 -11.19
CA ILE A 612 33.84 18.78 -10.49
C ILE A 612 32.52 18.03 -10.75
N ALA A 613 32.24 17.63 -12.00
CA ALA A 613 31.03 16.89 -12.33
C ALA A 613 30.96 15.53 -11.62
N GLY A 614 32.08 14.80 -11.56
CA GLY A 614 32.22 13.54 -10.82
C GLY A 614 32.03 13.73 -9.32
N MET A 615 32.66 14.76 -8.74
CA MET A 615 32.48 15.13 -7.33
C MET A 615 31.03 15.48 -6.99
N LEU A 616 30.35 16.30 -7.79
CA LEU A 616 28.93 16.63 -7.61
C LEU A 616 28.04 15.38 -7.72
N GLY A 617 28.36 14.47 -8.66
CA GLY A 617 27.63 13.21 -8.82
C GLY A 617 27.74 12.27 -7.61
N TRP A 618 28.92 12.16 -7.00
CA TRP A 618 29.09 11.41 -5.76
C TRP A 618 28.53 12.14 -4.53
N ALA A 619 28.73 13.45 -4.42
CA ALA A 619 28.18 14.25 -3.33
C ALA A 619 26.66 14.16 -3.27
N THR A 620 25.98 14.21 -4.42
CA THR A 620 24.51 14.02 -4.48
C THR A 620 24.08 12.62 -4.05
N THR A 621 24.82 11.58 -4.42
CA THR A 621 24.59 10.19 -3.99
C THR A 621 24.74 10.03 -2.47
N LEU A 622 25.87 10.51 -1.92
CA LEU A 622 26.19 10.39 -0.50
C LEU A 622 25.26 11.23 0.37
N THR A 623 24.99 12.47 -0.02
CA THR A 623 24.03 13.36 0.67
C THR A 623 22.67 12.70 0.75
N ARG A 624 22.24 12.05 -0.34
CA ARG A 624 20.96 11.38 -0.35
C ARG A 624 20.91 10.15 0.57
N CYS A 625 21.94 9.31 0.54
CA CYS A 625 22.04 8.17 1.46
C CYS A 625 22.02 8.65 2.92
N ALA A 626 22.74 9.73 3.23
CA ALA A 626 22.75 10.35 4.55
C ALA A 626 21.37 10.90 4.94
N LEU A 627 20.63 11.54 4.01
CA LEU A 627 19.26 11.99 4.25
C LEU A 627 18.29 10.83 4.52
N CYS A 628 18.48 9.68 3.87
CA CYS A 628 17.70 8.47 4.16
C CYS A 628 17.96 7.97 5.60
N GLY A 629 19.22 7.93 6.02
CA GLY A 629 19.58 7.64 7.42
C GLY A 629 18.99 8.66 8.39
N TRP A 630 19.13 9.96 8.11
CA TRP A 630 18.65 11.05 8.98
C TRP A 630 17.13 11.06 9.18
N ARG A 631 16.37 10.75 8.13
CA ARG A 631 14.90 10.72 8.16
C ARG A 631 14.32 9.39 8.67
N SER A 632 15.17 8.39 8.93
CA SER A 632 14.72 7.11 9.47
C SER A 632 14.11 7.29 10.86
N ASN A 633 12.91 6.74 11.06
CA ASN A 633 12.29 6.69 12.38
C ASN A 633 13.06 5.67 13.25
N LEU A 634 13.64 6.15 14.34
CA LEU A 634 14.40 5.38 15.32
C LEU A 634 13.74 5.41 16.71
N ASP A 635 12.53 5.97 16.80
CA ASP A 635 11.75 6.00 18.03
C ASP A 635 11.42 4.55 18.43
N GLY A 636 11.59 4.23 19.70
CA GLY A 636 11.39 2.88 20.24
C GLY A 636 12.57 1.91 20.05
N LEU A 637 13.68 2.29 19.40
CA LEU A 637 14.85 1.42 19.29
C LEU A 637 15.73 1.46 20.57
N PRO A 638 16.21 0.30 21.06
CA PRO A 638 17.07 0.25 22.24
C PRO A 638 18.49 0.78 21.96
N THR A 639 19.21 1.08 23.04
CA THR A 639 20.63 1.42 22.99
C THR A 639 21.47 0.23 22.52
N ILE A 640 22.54 0.52 21.78
CA ILE A 640 23.43 -0.51 21.25
C ILE A 640 24.51 -0.80 22.29
N GLY A 641 24.44 -1.96 22.97
CA GLY A 641 25.46 -2.37 23.94
C GLY A 641 25.74 -1.30 25.00
N HIS A 642 27.00 -0.86 25.10
CA HIS A 642 27.46 0.14 26.07
C HIS A 642 27.34 1.60 25.59
N TRP A 643 26.83 1.84 24.38
CA TRP A 643 26.76 3.18 23.81
C TRP A 643 25.58 3.99 24.39
N SER A 644 25.79 5.29 24.58
CA SER A 644 24.70 6.21 24.95
C SER A 644 23.61 6.26 23.88
N MET A 645 22.41 6.75 24.23
CA MET A 645 21.30 6.89 23.28
C MET A 645 21.68 7.74 22.05
N TRP A 646 22.41 8.84 22.24
CA TRP A 646 22.87 9.70 21.15
C TRP A 646 23.86 8.96 20.23
N GLN A 647 24.87 8.28 20.80
CA GLN A 647 25.82 7.48 20.02
C GLN A 647 25.13 6.35 19.25
N SER A 648 24.20 5.64 19.91
CA SER A 648 23.39 4.59 19.29
C SER A 648 22.59 5.11 18.09
N ARG A 649 21.92 6.27 18.24
CA ARG A 649 21.19 6.93 17.14
C ARG A 649 22.11 7.29 15.99
N VAL A 650 23.33 7.79 16.25
CA VAL A 650 24.32 8.08 15.20
C VAL A 650 24.73 6.79 14.47
N LEU A 651 24.98 5.70 15.19
CA LEU A 651 25.33 4.40 14.60
C LEU A 651 24.21 3.83 13.73
N TYR A 652 22.95 3.84 14.21
CA TYR A 652 21.79 3.44 13.42
C TYR A 652 21.70 4.24 12.11
N ARG A 653 21.76 5.58 12.19
CA ARG A 653 21.67 6.46 11.00
C ARG A 653 22.79 6.21 10.01
N SER A 654 24.00 6.02 10.51
CA SER A 654 25.20 5.79 9.70
C SER A 654 25.13 4.45 8.97
N LEU A 655 24.73 3.38 9.67
CA LEU A 655 24.57 2.07 9.07
C LEU A 655 23.43 2.05 8.05
N ILE A 656 22.28 2.67 8.35
CA ILE A 656 21.17 2.78 7.38
C ILE A 656 21.64 3.52 6.11
N ALA A 657 22.36 4.63 6.25
CA ALA A 657 22.91 5.37 5.10
C ALA A 657 23.89 4.49 4.29
N TRP A 658 24.74 3.72 4.95
CA TRP A 658 25.66 2.78 4.30
C TRP A 658 24.93 1.68 3.53
N LEU A 659 23.87 1.09 4.10
CA LEU A 659 23.07 0.07 3.43
C LEU A 659 22.36 0.61 2.18
N HIS A 660 21.91 1.87 2.20
CA HIS A 660 21.34 2.55 1.03
C HIS A 660 22.35 2.76 -0.11
N LEU A 661 23.63 2.93 0.23
CA LEU A 661 24.72 3.03 -0.74
C LEU A 661 25.09 1.66 -1.32
N LEU A 662 25.14 0.63 -0.47
CA LEU A 662 25.52 -0.73 -0.87
C LEU A 662 24.48 -1.44 -1.75
N GLN A 663 23.20 -1.25 -1.46
CA GLN A 663 22.11 -1.99 -2.13
C GLN A 663 22.17 -1.95 -3.68
N PRO A 664 22.31 -0.79 -4.34
CA PRO A 664 22.29 -0.75 -5.81
C PRO A 664 23.50 -1.45 -6.42
N LEU A 665 24.66 -1.40 -5.74
CA LEU A 665 25.87 -2.11 -6.15
C LEU A 665 25.70 -3.62 -6.02
N ALA A 666 25.10 -4.08 -4.92
CA ALA A 666 24.78 -5.49 -4.70
C ALA A 666 23.82 -6.03 -5.78
N ARG A 667 22.71 -5.30 -6.04
CA ARG A 667 21.74 -5.63 -7.09
C ARG A 667 22.37 -5.66 -8.47
N PHE A 668 23.25 -4.72 -8.78
CA PHE A 668 23.96 -4.69 -10.06
C PHE A 668 24.87 -5.92 -10.24
N ARG A 669 25.65 -6.28 -9.20
CA ARG A 669 26.44 -7.52 -9.21
C ARG A 669 25.57 -8.75 -9.40
N GLY A 670 24.42 -8.81 -8.74
CA GLY A 670 23.41 -9.86 -8.92
C GLY A 670 22.95 -9.99 -10.37
N ARG A 671 22.58 -8.87 -11.00
CA ARG A 671 22.15 -8.84 -12.40
C ARG A 671 23.24 -9.33 -13.37
N LEU A 672 24.49 -8.90 -13.17
CA LEU A 672 25.62 -9.40 -13.97
C LEU A 672 25.82 -10.91 -13.80
N ARG A 673 25.62 -11.44 -12.59
CA ARG A 673 25.66 -12.89 -12.32
C ARG A 673 24.53 -13.64 -13.02
N GLY A 674 23.31 -13.12 -12.97
CA GLY A 674 22.15 -13.73 -13.67
C GLY A 674 22.33 -13.74 -15.19
N LEU A 675 22.86 -12.67 -15.77
CA LEU A 675 23.18 -12.57 -17.20
C LEU A 675 24.32 -13.50 -17.65
N SER A 676 25.31 -13.76 -16.78
CA SER A 676 26.45 -14.64 -17.08
C SER A 676 26.16 -16.12 -16.85
N ARG A 677 25.06 -16.46 -16.16
CA ARG A 677 24.57 -17.82 -15.95
C ARG A 677 23.16 -17.96 -16.49
N PRO A 678 22.94 -17.85 -17.81
CA PRO A 678 21.62 -18.09 -18.37
C PRO A 678 21.24 -19.55 -18.10
N GLN A 679 20.29 -19.77 -17.18
CA GLN A 679 19.71 -21.09 -17.03
C GLN A 679 18.84 -21.36 -18.26
N ALA A 680 18.98 -22.56 -18.83
CA ALA A 680 18.22 -22.97 -19.99
C ALA A 680 16.76 -23.18 -19.59
N VAL A 681 15.92 -22.16 -19.77
CA VAL A 681 14.47 -22.35 -19.83
C VAL A 681 13.94 -21.68 -21.07
N ALA A 682 13.48 -22.51 -22.00
CA ALA A 682 12.60 -22.08 -23.06
C ALA A 682 11.32 -21.52 -22.41
N PRO A 683 10.82 -20.34 -22.84
CA PRO A 683 9.53 -19.85 -22.37
C PRO A 683 8.46 -20.87 -22.79
N LYS A 684 8.04 -21.76 -21.88
CA LYS A 684 6.99 -22.75 -22.21
C LYS A 684 5.60 -22.16 -22.23
N HIS A 685 5.37 -20.98 -21.63
CA HIS A 685 4.13 -20.24 -21.82
C HIS A 685 4.36 -18.73 -21.83
N MET A 686 4.81 -18.24 -22.98
CA MET A 686 4.32 -17.00 -23.58
C MET A 686 4.88 -16.96 -25.00
N THR A 687 4.12 -17.49 -25.96
CA THR A 687 4.39 -17.30 -27.38
C THR A 687 4.25 -15.81 -27.71
N ARG A 688 5.32 -15.06 -27.47
CA ARG A 688 5.54 -13.82 -28.21
C ARG A 688 6.02 -14.23 -29.58
N HIS A 689 5.13 -14.22 -30.57
CA HIS A 689 5.61 -13.93 -31.92
C HIS A 689 6.15 -12.51 -31.87
N PRO A 690 7.48 -12.28 -31.99
CA PRO A 690 7.99 -10.93 -32.10
C PRO A 690 7.36 -10.32 -33.34
N TRP A 691 6.46 -9.37 -33.14
CA TRP A 691 5.80 -8.71 -34.25
C TRP A 691 6.87 -7.93 -35.01
N LYS A 692 7.31 -8.49 -36.16
CA LYS A 692 8.24 -7.82 -37.08
C LYS A 692 7.47 -6.67 -37.71
N LEU A 693 7.81 -5.46 -37.29
CA LEU A 693 7.29 -4.24 -37.89
C LEU A 693 7.55 -4.29 -39.42
N GLN A 694 6.51 -4.15 -40.24
CA GLN A 694 6.70 -3.82 -41.65
C GLN A 694 7.29 -2.41 -41.76
N LEU A 695 8.12 -2.16 -42.78
CA LEU A 695 8.73 -0.84 -42.98
C LEU A 695 7.63 0.25 -43.06
N PRO A 696 7.85 1.46 -42.48
CA PRO A 696 6.87 2.54 -42.55
C PRO A 696 6.50 2.85 -44.01
N THR A 697 5.21 2.95 -44.30
CA THR A 697 4.71 3.33 -45.63
C THR A 697 4.75 4.85 -45.84
N LEU A 698 4.63 5.32 -47.08
CA LEU A 698 4.53 6.76 -47.38
C LEU A 698 3.37 7.45 -46.62
N ARG A 699 2.28 6.72 -46.34
CA ARG A 699 1.16 7.22 -45.51
C ARG A 699 1.57 7.43 -44.05
N ASP A 700 2.43 6.56 -43.51
CA ASP A 700 2.94 6.68 -42.15
C ASP A 700 3.91 7.86 -41.99
N VAL A 701 4.69 8.16 -43.03
CA VAL A 701 5.56 9.34 -43.09
C VAL A 701 4.73 10.63 -43.04
N ILE A 702 3.64 10.71 -43.80
CA ILE A 702 2.74 11.86 -43.82
C ILE A 702 2.01 12.00 -42.46
N ALA A 703 1.56 10.90 -41.87
CA ALA A 703 0.93 10.91 -40.54
C ALA A 703 1.93 11.33 -39.43
N GLY A 704 3.17 10.85 -39.49
CA GLY A 704 4.25 11.24 -38.58
C GLY A 704 4.66 12.71 -38.74
N ALA A 705 4.66 13.25 -39.96
CA ALA A 705 4.92 14.66 -40.21
C ALA A 705 3.82 15.57 -39.62
N ARG A 706 2.55 15.16 -39.65
CA ARG A 706 1.43 15.89 -39.01
C ARG A 706 1.56 15.95 -37.48
N LEU A 707 2.11 14.90 -36.85
CA LEU A 707 2.38 14.90 -35.41
C LEU A 707 3.44 15.94 -35.00
N LEU A 708 4.33 16.36 -35.91
CA LEU A 708 5.34 17.39 -35.68
C LEU A 708 4.79 18.82 -35.77
N THR A 709 3.66 19.04 -36.44
CA THR A 709 3.03 20.37 -36.65
C THR A 709 1.99 20.72 -35.57
N ARG A 710 2.04 20.09 -34.39
CA ARG A 710 1.06 20.18 -33.27
C ARG A 710 -0.35 19.66 -33.57
N ALA A 711 -0.66 19.24 -34.79
CA ALA A 711 -1.90 18.54 -35.11
C ALA A 711 -1.84 17.09 -34.57
N GLY A 712 -2.78 16.70 -33.72
CA GLY A 712 -2.89 15.30 -33.27
C GLY A 712 -3.41 14.39 -34.39
N THR A 713 -3.19 13.09 -34.27
CA THR A 713 -3.89 12.09 -35.10
C THR A 713 -5.10 11.57 -34.34
N GLU A 714 -6.21 11.33 -35.04
CA GLU A 714 -7.43 10.72 -34.49
C GLU A 714 -7.80 9.48 -35.30
N ARG A 715 -8.43 8.49 -34.65
CA ARG A 715 -8.93 7.23 -35.24
C ARG A 715 -10.24 6.85 -34.56
N SER A 716 -11.15 6.25 -35.33
CA SER A 716 -12.47 5.83 -34.86
C SER A 716 -12.83 4.44 -35.37
N PHE A 717 -13.44 3.61 -34.52
CA PHE A 717 -13.83 2.24 -34.81
C PHE A 717 -15.21 1.94 -34.22
N TRP A 718 -16.06 1.25 -34.96
CA TRP A 718 -17.45 0.93 -34.60
C TRP A 718 -17.65 -0.57 -34.40
N SER A 719 -18.46 -0.96 -33.43
CA SER A 719 -18.92 -2.34 -33.22
C SER A 719 -20.41 -2.35 -32.86
N ASP A 720 -21.13 -3.34 -33.39
CA ASP A 720 -22.53 -3.61 -33.03
C ASP A 720 -22.66 -4.46 -31.75
N SER A 721 -21.53 -4.83 -31.14
CA SER A 721 -21.44 -5.55 -29.85
C SER A 721 -20.53 -4.82 -28.87
N GLY A 722 -20.87 -4.86 -27.58
CA GLY A 722 -20.18 -4.10 -26.53
C GLY A 722 -18.76 -4.61 -26.28
N VAL A 723 -17.79 -3.70 -26.24
CA VAL A 723 -16.38 -4.03 -25.94
C VAL A 723 -15.88 -3.17 -24.78
N SER A 724 -15.29 -3.82 -23.76
CA SER A 724 -14.76 -3.13 -22.58
C SER A 724 -13.56 -2.25 -22.93
N HIS A 725 -13.59 -0.98 -22.48
CA HIS A 725 -12.49 -0.02 -22.63
C HIS A 725 -11.18 -0.54 -22.01
N THR A 726 -11.26 -1.16 -20.84
CA THR A 726 -10.12 -1.75 -20.12
C THR A 726 -9.50 -2.91 -20.89
N MET A 727 -10.33 -3.75 -21.53
CA MET A 727 -9.86 -4.85 -22.38
C MET A 727 -9.08 -4.32 -23.58
N LEU A 728 -9.64 -3.36 -24.33
CA LEU A 728 -8.99 -2.76 -25.51
C LEU A 728 -7.66 -2.07 -25.15
N LEU A 729 -7.63 -1.33 -24.04
CA LEU A 729 -6.40 -0.68 -23.57
C LEU A 729 -5.35 -1.70 -23.12
N THR A 730 -5.75 -2.75 -22.42
CA THR A 730 -4.83 -3.80 -21.94
C THR A 730 -4.20 -4.55 -23.10
N GLU A 731 -5.00 -4.96 -24.08
CA GLU A 731 -4.52 -5.60 -25.31
C GLU A 731 -3.62 -4.66 -26.13
N LEU A 732 -4.01 -3.38 -26.27
CA LEU A 732 -3.20 -2.37 -26.96
C LEU A 732 -1.83 -2.18 -26.30
N VAL A 733 -1.78 -2.06 -24.97
CA VAL A 733 -0.53 -1.98 -24.21
C VAL A 733 0.30 -3.25 -24.38
N GLY A 734 -0.34 -4.42 -24.36
CA GLY A 734 0.30 -5.71 -24.61
C GLY A 734 0.99 -5.77 -25.98
N VAL A 735 0.26 -5.43 -27.06
CA VAL A 735 0.78 -5.40 -28.42
C VAL A 735 1.92 -4.38 -28.57
N LEU A 736 1.78 -3.19 -27.98
CA LEU A 736 2.83 -2.16 -28.02
C LEU A 736 4.10 -2.65 -27.30
N ARG A 737 3.99 -3.16 -26.07
CA ARG A 737 5.15 -3.67 -25.29
C ARG A 737 5.81 -4.90 -25.93
N ALA A 738 5.08 -5.68 -26.70
CA ALA A 738 5.61 -6.81 -27.46
C ALA A 738 6.47 -6.38 -28.67
N SER A 739 6.39 -5.12 -29.10
CA SER A 739 7.10 -4.62 -30.27
C SER A 739 8.49 -4.05 -29.93
N ARG A 740 9.50 -4.40 -30.73
CA ARG A 740 10.90 -3.92 -30.54
C ARG A 740 11.08 -2.39 -30.51
N PRO A 741 10.31 -1.57 -31.27
CA PRO A 741 10.47 -0.11 -31.24
C PRO A 741 9.90 0.54 -29.97
N ALA A 742 8.86 -0.04 -29.36
CA ALA A 742 8.21 0.46 -28.15
C ALA A 742 8.72 -0.24 -26.90
N ARG A 743 9.99 0.02 -26.54
CA ARG A 743 10.55 -0.52 -25.29
C ARG A 743 9.97 0.10 -24.01
N ILE A 744 9.22 1.20 -24.15
CA ILE A 744 8.73 1.99 -23.02
C ILE A 744 7.30 2.43 -23.34
N VAL A 745 6.33 1.83 -22.64
CA VAL A 745 4.92 2.23 -22.68
C VAL A 745 4.49 2.54 -21.25
N ASP A 746 4.33 3.83 -20.98
CA ASP A 746 3.81 4.38 -19.73
C ASP A 746 2.28 4.38 -19.82
N VAL A 747 1.56 3.93 -18.79
CA VAL A 747 0.09 3.90 -18.78
C VAL A 747 -0.36 4.88 -17.71
N ASP A 748 -1.31 5.75 -18.03
CA ASP A 748 -1.88 6.66 -17.04
C ASP A 748 -2.91 5.92 -16.19
N GLU A 749 -2.82 6.09 -14.88
CA GLU A 749 -3.71 5.46 -13.89
C GLU A 749 -4.97 6.31 -13.62
N GLY A 750 -5.40 7.14 -14.57
CA GLY A 750 -6.60 7.98 -14.46
C GLY A 750 -6.38 9.32 -13.73
N TRP A 751 -5.14 9.77 -13.59
CA TRP A 751 -4.79 11.02 -12.87
C TRP A 751 -4.54 12.19 -13.79
N ARG A 752 -4.27 11.93 -15.08
CA ARG A 752 -3.95 12.97 -16.04
C ARG A 752 -5.07 13.08 -17.06
N PRO A 753 -5.75 14.24 -17.14
CA PRO A 753 -6.87 14.40 -18.06
C PRO A 753 -6.43 14.45 -19.53
N ASP A 754 -5.12 14.45 -19.81
CA ASP A 754 -4.58 14.65 -21.15
C ASP A 754 -4.20 13.36 -21.89
N ARG A 755 -4.22 12.18 -21.24
CA ARG A 755 -3.80 10.90 -21.85
C ARG A 755 -4.16 9.67 -21.01
N ASP A 756 -4.22 8.51 -21.66
CA ASP A 756 -4.38 7.19 -21.04
C ASP A 756 -3.11 6.33 -21.15
N LEU A 757 -2.27 6.55 -22.16
CA LEU A 757 -0.93 5.93 -22.24
C LEU A 757 0.06 6.83 -22.99
N SER A 758 1.36 6.60 -22.79
CA SER A 758 2.46 7.30 -23.45
C SER A 758 3.48 6.30 -23.99
N LEU A 759 3.67 6.33 -25.30
CA LEU A 759 4.70 5.54 -25.97
C LEU A 759 5.99 6.37 -26.07
N ALA A 760 7.12 5.88 -25.56
CA ALA A 760 8.38 6.60 -25.75
C ALA A 760 8.87 6.49 -27.19
N ILE A 761 9.22 7.65 -27.75
CA ILE A 761 9.79 7.81 -29.07
C ILE A 761 11.30 7.99 -28.91
N GLY A 762 12.00 6.85 -28.82
CA GLY A 762 13.43 6.82 -28.58
C GLY A 762 13.82 7.53 -27.28
N ARG A 763 14.78 8.47 -27.36
CA ARG A 763 15.22 9.29 -26.22
C ARG A 763 14.81 10.76 -26.37
N TRP A 764 13.87 11.05 -27.28
CA TRP A 764 13.53 12.40 -27.73
C TRP A 764 12.16 12.86 -27.22
N GLY A 765 11.15 12.00 -27.24
CA GLY A 765 9.78 12.40 -26.91
C GLY A 765 8.87 11.27 -26.49
N TRP A 766 7.63 11.64 -26.22
CA TRP A 766 6.52 10.78 -25.87
C TRP A 766 5.40 10.98 -26.89
N LEU A 767 4.81 9.88 -27.35
CA LEU A 767 3.57 9.89 -28.08
C LEU A 767 2.45 9.59 -27.08
N HIS A 768 1.79 10.64 -26.61
CA HIS A 768 0.66 10.52 -25.69
C HIS A 768 -0.58 10.10 -26.47
N VAL A 769 -1.29 9.13 -25.92
CA VAL A 769 -2.48 8.52 -26.48
C VAL A 769 -3.61 8.69 -25.50
N ARG A 770 -4.75 9.15 -26.00
CA ARG A 770 -6.01 9.23 -25.28
C ARG A 770 -7.06 8.47 -26.06
N THR A 771 -7.93 7.79 -25.36
CA THR A 771 -8.94 6.88 -25.89
C THR A 771 -10.28 7.14 -25.23
N VAL A 772 -11.36 6.73 -25.88
CA VAL A 772 -12.71 6.73 -25.33
C VAL A 772 -13.50 5.63 -26.00
N VAL A 773 -14.36 4.95 -25.25
CA VAL A 773 -15.41 4.07 -25.77
C VAL A 773 -16.73 4.76 -25.48
N GLU A 774 -17.45 5.16 -26.52
CA GLU A 774 -18.80 5.72 -26.43
C GLU A 774 -19.80 4.55 -26.55
N GLU A 775 -20.69 4.40 -25.59
CA GLU A 775 -21.77 3.40 -25.62
C GLU A 775 -23.01 4.00 -26.31
N HIS A 776 -23.62 3.21 -27.20
CA HIS A 776 -24.80 3.57 -27.98
C HIS A 776 -25.93 2.55 -27.75
N GLU A 777 -27.14 2.86 -28.22
CA GLU A 777 -28.31 1.97 -28.05
C GLU A 777 -28.07 0.55 -28.59
N GLN A 778 -28.73 -0.43 -27.98
CA GLN A 778 -28.65 -1.86 -28.34
C GLN A 778 -27.25 -2.49 -28.19
N GLY A 779 -26.37 -1.91 -27.37
CA GLY A 779 -25.05 -2.47 -27.05
C GLY A 779 -23.97 -2.17 -28.09
N ALA A 780 -24.24 -1.28 -29.05
CA ALA A 780 -23.24 -0.78 -29.99
C ALA A 780 -22.23 0.14 -29.29
N CYS A 781 -20.99 0.18 -29.78
CA CYS A 781 -19.96 1.06 -29.22
C CYS A 781 -19.06 1.70 -30.28
N LEU A 782 -18.62 2.93 -30.01
CA LEU A 782 -17.69 3.70 -30.83
C LEU A 782 -16.39 3.95 -30.04
N PHE A 783 -15.32 3.28 -30.46
CA PHE A 783 -13.99 3.50 -29.90
C PHE A 783 -13.27 4.61 -30.66
N ARG A 784 -12.84 5.67 -29.96
CA ARG A 784 -12.01 6.74 -30.54
C ARG A 784 -10.67 6.81 -29.85
N MET A 785 -9.65 7.18 -30.61
CA MET A 785 -8.28 7.28 -30.13
C MET A 785 -7.56 8.46 -30.76
N ARG A 786 -6.92 9.28 -29.92
CA ARG A 786 -6.17 10.47 -30.30
C ARG A 786 -4.72 10.36 -29.83
N ALA A 787 -3.76 10.64 -30.71
CA ALA A 787 -2.34 10.66 -30.38
C ALA A 787 -1.70 12.04 -30.60
N ARG A 788 -0.79 12.44 -29.71
CA ARG A 788 -0.04 13.70 -29.76
C ARG A 788 1.42 13.50 -29.37
N LEU A 789 2.35 14.03 -30.16
CA LEU A 789 3.78 14.01 -29.85
C LEU A 789 4.15 15.15 -28.89
N ARG A 790 4.86 14.81 -27.81
CA ARG A 790 5.43 15.78 -26.85
C ARG A 790 6.93 15.54 -26.70
N PRO A 791 7.77 16.59 -26.68
CA PRO A 791 9.18 16.44 -26.37
C PRO A 791 9.35 15.99 -24.90
N SER A 792 10.29 15.09 -24.67
CA SER A 792 10.67 14.66 -23.32
C SER A 792 11.66 15.65 -22.72
N PHE A 793 11.70 15.79 -21.40
CA PHE A 793 12.69 16.68 -20.75
C PHE A 793 14.14 16.35 -21.16
N VAL A 794 14.49 15.06 -21.23
CA VAL A 794 15.82 14.61 -21.68
C VAL A 794 16.05 14.91 -23.16
N GLY A 795 15.02 14.76 -24.01
CA GLY A 795 15.08 15.13 -25.41
C GLY A 795 15.25 16.63 -25.61
N THR A 796 14.54 17.46 -24.83
CA THR A 796 14.69 18.91 -24.80
C THR A 796 16.09 19.30 -24.35
N LEU A 797 16.61 18.68 -23.28
CA LEU A 797 17.97 18.91 -22.81
C LEU A 797 19.01 18.51 -23.86
N ARG A 798 18.86 17.34 -24.52
CA ARG A 798 19.73 16.92 -25.62
C ARG A 798 19.66 17.87 -26.81
N GLY A 799 18.48 18.35 -27.15
CA GLY A 799 18.28 19.35 -28.20
C GLY A 799 19.00 20.66 -27.85
N LEU A 800 18.87 21.13 -26.61
CA LEU A 800 19.61 22.27 -26.08
C LEU A 800 21.12 22.04 -26.06
N THR A 801 21.60 20.88 -25.60
CA THR A 801 23.02 20.53 -25.59
C THR A 801 23.57 20.48 -27.01
N LEU A 802 22.83 19.92 -27.97
CA LEU A 802 23.23 19.92 -29.38
C LEU A 802 23.21 21.33 -29.99
N ALA A 803 22.27 22.17 -29.60
CA ALA A 803 22.25 23.57 -30.00
C ALA A 803 23.44 24.35 -29.40
N VAL A 804 23.80 24.08 -28.14
CA VAL A 804 24.96 24.68 -27.46
C VAL A 804 26.28 24.14 -28.02
N LEU A 805 26.40 22.83 -28.29
CA LEU A 805 27.57 22.24 -28.93
C LEU A 805 27.70 22.70 -30.39
N GLY A 806 26.57 22.89 -31.08
CA GLY A 806 26.53 23.49 -32.41
C GLY A 806 27.00 24.95 -32.39
N ALA A 807 26.43 25.77 -31.50
CA ALA A 807 26.83 27.16 -31.32
C ALA A 807 28.29 27.30 -30.83
N GLY A 808 28.71 26.47 -29.89
CA GLY A 808 30.09 26.43 -29.37
C GLY A 808 31.08 25.90 -30.40
N GLY A 809 30.69 24.95 -31.24
CA GLY A 809 31.47 24.49 -32.40
C GLY A 809 31.59 25.58 -33.47
N MET A 810 30.50 26.33 -33.72
CA MET A 810 30.53 27.52 -34.58
C MET A 810 31.48 28.58 -34.01
N SER A 811 31.42 28.87 -32.71
CA SER A 811 32.34 29.82 -32.05
C SER A 811 33.79 29.33 -32.04
N ALA A 812 34.07 28.07 -31.72
CA ALA A 812 35.42 27.49 -31.74
C ALA A 812 36.02 27.44 -33.15
N SER A 813 35.18 27.21 -34.17
CA SER A 813 35.59 27.25 -35.58
C SER A 813 35.94 28.66 -36.08
N MET A 814 35.52 29.72 -35.38
CA MET A 814 35.97 31.09 -35.64
C MET A 814 37.38 31.37 -35.08
N PHE A 815 37.89 30.53 -34.16
CA PHE A 815 39.19 30.71 -33.50
C PHE A 815 40.28 29.72 -33.97
N LEU A 816 39.91 28.59 -34.59
CA LEU A 816 40.85 27.57 -35.09
C LEU A 816 40.88 27.57 -36.63
N TYR A 817 42.08 27.43 -37.20
CA TYR A 817 42.44 27.77 -38.59
C TYR A 817 41.84 26.91 -39.73
N GLU A 818 40.73 26.17 -39.52
CA GLU A 818 39.91 25.62 -40.62
C GLU A 818 38.40 25.63 -40.26
N PRO A 819 37.67 26.71 -40.61
CA PRO A 819 36.26 26.89 -40.24
C PRO A 819 35.29 25.93 -40.94
N SER A 820 35.61 25.48 -42.15
CA SER A 820 34.68 24.77 -43.04
C SER A 820 34.39 23.34 -42.59
N VAL A 821 35.40 22.60 -42.13
CA VAL A 821 35.27 21.19 -41.75
C VAL A 821 34.50 21.04 -40.44
N THR A 822 34.81 21.85 -39.43
CA THR A 822 34.15 21.78 -38.12
C THR A 822 32.68 22.20 -38.18
N LEU A 823 32.37 23.22 -38.98
CA LEU A 823 31.00 23.66 -39.24
C LEU A 823 30.21 22.58 -39.99
N PHE A 824 30.81 21.98 -41.01
CA PHE A 824 30.19 20.91 -41.81
C PHE A 824 29.94 19.65 -40.97
N VAL A 825 30.90 19.21 -40.16
CA VAL A 825 30.77 18.04 -39.28
C VAL A 825 29.70 18.29 -38.20
N SER A 826 29.66 19.49 -37.62
CA SER A 826 28.65 19.85 -36.61
C SER A 826 27.25 19.94 -37.21
N ALA A 827 27.10 20.57 -38.39
CA ALA A 827 25.84 20.63 -39.12
C ALA A 827 25.36 19.24 -39.56
N LEU A 828 26.26 18.38 -40.04
CA LEU A 828 25.95 17.00 -40.43
C LEU A 828 25.56 16.15 -39.21
N ALA A 829 26.21 16.31 -38.06
CA ALA A 829 25.85 15.64 -36.83
C ALA A 829 24.46 16.08 -36.32
N ILE A 830 24.16 17.38 -36.34
CA ILE A 830 22.84 17.91 -35.98
C ILE A 830 21.76 17.38 -36.94
N ALA A 831 22.02 17.41 -38.24
CA ALA A 831 21.12 16.90 -39.27
C ALA A 831 20.88 15.39 -39.12
N ALA A 832 21.93 14.59 -38.90
CA ALA A 832 21.83 13.15 -38.69
C ALA A 832 21.03 12.80 -37.42
N VAL A 833 21.21 13.58 -36.35
CA VAL A 833 20.47 13.41 -35.10
C VAL A 833 19.00 13.82 -35.27
N GLY A 834 18.72 14.94 -35.94
CA GLY A 834 17.36 15.39 -36.26
C GLY A 834 16.62 14.41 -37.17
N ALA A 835 17.29 13.88 -38.20
CA ALA A 835 16.76 12.85 -39.08
C ALA A 835 16.47 11.55 -38.30
N ARG A 836 17.36 11.14 -37.38
CA ARG A 836 17.14 9.97 -36.52
C ARG A 836 15.96 10.16 -35.56
N ALA A 837 15.81 11.34 -34.95
CA ALA A 837 14.68 11.65 -34.07
C ALA A 837 13.35 11.63 -34.83
N THR A 838 13.32 12.24 -36.02
CA THR A 838 12.16 12.26 -36.93
C THR A 838 11.78 10.85 -37.38
N TRP A 839 12.77 10.04 -37.78
CA TRP A 839 12.57 8.64 -38.15
C TRP A 839 12.00 7.80 -36.99
N GLN A 840 12.49 8.02 -35.76
CA GLN A 840 11.95 7.34 -34.59
C GLN A 840 10.50 7.74 -34.29
N ALA A 841 10.14 9.02 -34.48
CA ALA A 841 8.76 9.50 -34.32
C ALA A 841 7.82 8.89 -35.35
N ILE A 842 8.20 8.89 -36.63
CA ILE A 842 7.44 8.24 -37.70
C ILE A 842 7.25 6.76 -37.40
N ARG A 843 8.32 6.07 -37.00
CA ARG A 843 8.27 4.64 -36.69
C ARG A 843 7.37 4.32 -35.49
N GLY A 844 7.40 5.14 -34.43
CA GLY A 844 6.55 4.96 -33.27
C GLY A 844 5.08 5.28 -33.55
N ALA A 845 4.80 6.28 -34.39
CA ALA A 845 3.44 6.59 -34.84
C ALA A 845 2.86 5.47 -35.72
N ALA A 846 3.65 4.94 -36.67
CA ALA A 846 3.25 3.82 -37.51
C ALA A 846 2.94 2.56 -36.69
N LEU A 847 3.81 2.25 -35.74
CA LEU A 847 3.63 1.15 -34.80
C LEU A 847 2.31 1.28 -34.03
N LEU A 848 2.04 2.47 -33.48
CA LEU A 848 0.84 2.74 -32.72
C LEU A 848 -0.41 2.59 -33.59
N ASP A 849 -0.42 3.14 -34.80
CA ASP A 849 -1.57 3.05 -35.71
C ASP A 849 -1.90 1.59 -36.06
N GLN A 850 -0.87 0.80 -36.38
CA GLN A 850 -1.02 -0.62 -36.69
C GLN A 850 -1.44 -1.45 -35.47
N ALA A 851 -0.92 -1.14 -34.28
CA ALA A 851 -1.31 -1.82 -33.03
C ALA A 851 -2.79 -1.57 -32.70
N VAL A 852 -3.24 -0.32 -32.84
CA VAL A 852 -4.65 0.06 -32.64
C VAL A 852 -5.55 -0.65 -33.63
N ILE A 853 -5.22 -0.63 -34.92
CA ILE A 853 -6.01 -1.32 -35.96
C ILE A 853 -6.13 -2.82 -35.63
N ARG A 854 -5.02 -3.46 -35.26
CA ARG A 854 -5.00 -4.89 -34.95
C ARG A 854 -5.87 -5.23 -33.74
N VAL A 855 -5.73 -4.51 -32.63
CA VAL A 855 -6.48 -4.77 -31.40
C VAL A 855 -7.96 -4.50 -31.62
N SER A 856 -8.30 -3.38 -32.26
CA SER A 856 -9.70 -3.05 -32.55
C SER A 856 -10.34 -4.06 -33.50
N THR A 857 -9.65 -4.51 -34.56
CA THR A 857 -10.20 -5.53 -35.47
C THR A 857 -10.30 -6.91 -34.86
N ALA A 858 -9.33 -7.31 -34.01
CA ALA A 858 -9.39 -8.58 -33.29
C ALA A 858 -10.55 -8.62 -32.28
N ALA A 859 -10.91 -7.47 -31.71
CA ALA A 859 -12.09 -7.30 -30.87
C ALA A 859 -13.39 -7.07 -31.67
N GLY A 860 -13.38 -7.30 -32.99
CA GLY A 860 -14.57 -7.23 -33.84
C GLY A 860 -14.96 -5.82 -34.32
N LEU A 861 -14.20 -4.77 -33.99
CA LEU A 861 -14.51 -3.40 -34.40
C LEU A 861 -14.11 -3.11 -35.86
N GLN A 862 -14.97 -2.40 -36.59
CA GLN A 862 -14.76 -1.94 -37.96
C GLN A 862 -14.23 -0.49 -37.99
N ARG A 863 -13.21 -0.23 -38.81
CA ARG A 863 -12.60 1.11 -38.93
C ARG A 863 -13.52 2.08 -39.66
N LEU A 864 -13.73 3.27 -39.09
CA LEU A 864 -14.44 4.38 -39.76
C LEU A 864 -13.44 5.36 -40.41
N PRO A 865 -13.70 5.87 -41.63
CA PRO A 865 -12.93 6.96 -42.20
C PRO A 865 -13.17 8.27 -41.43
N ILE A 866 -12.10 9.05 -41.24
CA ILE A 866 -12.12 10.30 -40.46
C ILE A 866 -12.74 11.41 -41.32
N SER A 867 -13.73 12.09 -40.75
CA SER A 867 -14.54 13.18 -41.33
C SER A 867 -15.72 12.70 -42.19
N ALA A 868 -16.94 13.03 -41.75
CA ALA A 868 -18.26 12.92 -42.40
C ALA A 868 -19.18 11.71 -42.11
N ALA A 869 -18.72 10.61 -41.51
CA ALA A 869 -19.59 9.42 -41.32
C ALA A 869 -20.36 9.33 -39.98
N VAL A 870 -20.09 10.21 -39.01
CA VAL A 870 -20.82 10.21 -37.72
C VAL A 870 -22.20 10.84 -37.87
N GLU A 871 -22.39 11.81 -38.76
CA GLU A 871 -23.72 12.40 -39.00
C GLU A 871 -24.68 11.45 -39.73
N THR A 872 -24.18 10.55 -40.57
CA THR A 872 -25.04 9.69 -41.42
C THR A 872 -25.49 8.39 -40.78
N LYS A 873 -24.86 7.93 -39.69
CA LYS A 873 -25.32 6.75 -38.92
C LYS A 873 -25.94 7.09 -37.56
N VAL A 874 -25.75 8.31 -37.04
CA VAL A 874 -26.35 8.76 -35.78
C VAL A 874 -27.70 9.49 -35.99
N ALA A 875 -28.05 9.85 -37.23
CA ALA A 875 -29.31 10.53 -37.55
C ALA A 875 -30.31 9.62 -38.28
N PRO A 876 -31.07 8.80 -37.54
CA PRO A 876 -32.50 8.71 -37.83
C PRO A 876 -33.40 8.79 -36.59
N ALA A 877 -32.97 9.45 -35.50
CA ALA A 877 -33.79 9.62 -34.29
C ALA A 877 -34.20 11.07 -33.97
N LEU A 878 -33.76 12.06 -34.74
CA LEU A 878 -34.17 13.46 -34.60
C LEU A 878 -34.99 13.93 -35.80
N ARG A 879 -36.13 13.27 -36.04
CA ARG A 879 -37.27 13.90 -36.72
C ARG A 879 -38.47 13.76 -35.78
N PRO A 880 -38.99 14.85 -35.19
CA PRO A 880 -40.27 14.78 -34.51
C PRO A 880 -41.34 14.44 -35.56
N SER A 881 -42.17 13.44 -35.25
CA SER A 881 -43.39 13.14 -35.97
C SER A 881 -44.33 14.35 -35.89
N ALA A 882 -44.28 15.22 -36.88
CA ALA A 882 -45.28 16.26 -37.08
C ALA A 882 -46.49 15.63 -37.78
N GLU A 883 -47.35 14.97 -37.01
CA GLU A 883 -48.75 14.66 -37.37
C GLU A 883 -49.43 13.99 -36.17
N THR A 884 -50.05 14.79 -35.30
CA THR A 884 -51.34 14.55 -34.61
C THR A 884 -51.47 15.52 -33.44
N ALA A 885 -52.14 16.65 -33.66
CA ALA A 885 -52.94 17.37 -32.66
C ALA A 885 -53.60 18.62 -33.28
N VAL A 886 -54.66 18.41 -34.07
CA VAL A 886 -55.78 19.37 -34.18
C VAL A 886 -57.06 18.54 -34.36
N SER A 887 -58.12 18.95 -33.65
CA SER A 887 -59.45 18.32 -33.46
C SER A 887 -59.46 17.34 -32.26
N GLU A 888 -60.27 17.47 -31.21
CA GLU A 888 -61.51 18.22 -31.00
C GLU A 888 -61.66 18.59 -29.52
N PHE A 889 -62.15 19.80 -29.27
CA PHE A 889 -62.99 20.11 -28.11
C PHE A 889 -64.39 19.51 -28.40
N GLY A 890 -64.96 18.79 -27.44
CA GLY A 890 -66.33 18.30 -27.50
C GLY A 890 -66.68 17.44 -26.28
N ASP A 891 -67.35 18.08 -25.32
CA ASP A 891 -68.08 17.59 -24.12
C ASP A 891 -67.34 16.84 -22.99
#